data_AF-A4IG72-F1
#
_entry.id   AF-A4IG72-F1
#
_cell.length_a   1.000
_cell.length_b   1.000
_cell.length_c   1.000
_cell.angle_alpha   90.00
_cell.angle_beta   90.00
_cell.angle_gamma   90.00
#
_symmetry.space_group_name_H-M   'P 1'
#
loop_
_entity.id
_entity.type
_entity.pdbx_description
1 polymer ?
#
loop_
_entity_poly.entity_id
_entity_poly.type
_entity_poly.pdbx_seq_one_letter_code
_entity_poly.pdbx_strand_id
1 'polypeptide(L)'
;MSVKAFDLVPAVEREQVMGEKVRINIECIECCGQHLYLGTNDCFIHHFLLEEHTTAKGKLAFNAQKLLHKYLGLKKPVVELKAASALERLIVLCDSAITVVDMVTLEPVPTGGAKLKGVTAFCINENPVTGDAFCVEMAVVLARRRAVQICTVHEDRVQMLKEVTTPEQPCALSLDGYNICLALSTQYMILNYSTGASQDLFPYDCEERKPIVKRIGREEFLLAAPGGLGMFANAEGISQRAPVSWSENVIAAAVCFPYVVALDEGFVTVHSMLDQQLKQTLSFRDGQLLQDFEGKVVVASSKAVYMLVPLPLERQIQDLLASHRVEEALTLTEAAQRNIPKEKYQILHRRILQQAGFIQFGQLQFLEAKEHFRKGQLDVRELISLYPLLLPASSSFTRCHPPLHEFADLNHLTQGDQEKVQRFKRFLISYLHEVRSSDIANGFHEDVDTALLKLYAETSHESLLDLLASENACLLADSAPWLEKHHKYYALGLLYHYNGQDAAALQMWVKIVNGDLQDSTRPDLFEYVVDFLSFCSNLDLVWRHADWALQKDQKIGVQIFTKRPTSEERRGQLNADDVITYLQKHSQALLLYLEHLVLEKKLQKEKYHTHLAVLYAEKVLGLISRPSTSEEQLSAARQKLQRLLKESNLYRVQLLLGKIQDSELLLLERATLHGKLEEHDKALHVLVHQLKDSSAAEEYCSWASASQDSSYRQNLFHQLLSVYLDPDVPGGAQTVAAVDLLNRHAEVFDAVRVLKLLPEDWSLPLLRPFLCGAMRATVHARCTSQVALGLARAQNLQLLHDRLKYRGGPVLVSEKKGCQLCHNTFSEPDCACLPGGTPVHINCVAKKALDLPHENAHHSNHT
;
A
#
# COMPACT_ATOMS: atom_id res chain seq x y z
N MET A 1 19.23 38.58 16.72
CA MET A 1 20.08 37.67 15.93
C MET A 1 19.33 36.37 15.76
N SER A 2 19.11 35.91 14.53
CA SER A 2 18.44 34.62 14.31
C SER A 2 19.44 33.46 14.24
N VAL A 3 20.63 33.70 13.67
CA VAL A 3 21.70 32.71 13.58
C VAL A 3 23.05 33.42 13.53
N LYS A 4 24.08 32.79 14.13
CA LYS A 4 25.44 33.26 14.01
C LYS A 4 26.01 32.74 12.68
N ALA A 5 26.29 33.65 11.74
CA ALA A 5 26.78 33.30 10.41
C ALA A 5 28.31 33.41 10.28
N PHE A 6 28.92 34.37 10.99
CA PHE A 6 30.36 34.66 10.90
C PHE A 6 31.02 34.76 12.28
N ASP A 7 32.30 34.41 12.34
CA ASP A 7 33.22 34.77 13.40
C ASP A 7 34.13 35.91 12.93
N LEU A 8 34.27 36.97 13.75
CA LEU A 8 35.22 38.04 13.50
C LEU A 8 36.58 37.64 14.10
N VAL A 9 37.58 37.46 13.24
CA VAL A 9 38.92 36.98 13.62
C VAL A 9 39.96 38.03 13.21
N PRO A 10 40.81 38.51 14.13
CA PRO A 10 41.93 39.37 13.77
C PRO A 10 42.88 38.65 12.80
N ALA A 11 43.34 39.35 11.74
CA ALA A 11 44.31 38.81 10.80
C ALA A 11 45.61 39.61 10.74
N VAL A 12 45.53 40.94 10.64
CA VAL A 12 46.71 41.80 10.71
C VAL A 12 46.49 42.87 11.76
N GLU A 13 47.34 42.87 12.78
CA GLU A 13 47.30 43.84 13.87
C GLU A 13 48.06 45.12 13.51
N ARG A 14 47.73 46.19 14.23
CA ARG A 14 48.32 47.53 14.02
C ARG A 14 49.85 47.52 14.03
N GLU A 15 50.45 46.77 14.95
CA GLU A 15 51.90 46.70 15.12
C GLU A 15 52.60 46.16 13.87
N GLN A 16 51.96 45.22 13.16
CA GLN A 16 52.50 44.60 11.96
C GLN A 16 52.46 45.54 10.74
N VAL A 17 51.44 46.40 10.67
CA VAL A 17 51.28 47.38 9.57
C VAL A 17 52.14 48.61 9.80
N MET A 18 51.99 49.27 10.96
CA MET A 18 52.40 50.66 11.16
C MET A 18 53.60 50.83 12.10
N GLY A 19 53.98 49.78 12.83
CA GLY A 19 54.89 49.91 13.97
C GLY A 19 54.43 51.04 14.91
N GLU A 20 55.35 51.89 15.32
CA GLU A 20 55.08 53.04 16.20
C GLU A 20 54.57 54.31 15.47
N LYS A 21 54.47 54.31 14.12
CA LYS A 21 54.07 55.51 13.36
C LYS A 21 52.58 55.79 13.52
N VAL A 22 52.24 56.86 14.23
CA VAL A 22 50.86 57.20 14.62
C VAL A 22 49.95 57.64 13.46
N ARG A 23 50.51 58.06 12.31
CA ARG A 23 49.76 58.75 11.22
C ARG A 23 49.51 57.92 9.96
N ILE A 24 49.86 56.63 9.96
CA ILE A 24 49.61 55.75 8.82
C ILE A 24 48.19 55.19 8.94
N ASN A 25 47.44 55.15 7.84
CA ASN A 25 46.12 54.53 7.74
C ASN A 25 46.10 53.54 6.58
N ILE A 26 45.35 52.45 6.74
CA ILE A 26 45.01 51.51 5.67
C ILE A 26 43.93 52.16 4.80
N GLU A 27 44.20 52.32 3.50
CA GLU A 27 43.32 52.99 2.54
C GLU A 27 42.61 52.00 1.61
N CYS A 28 43.30 50.91 1.23
CA CYS A 28 42.73 49.84 0.41
C CYS A 28 43.35 48.48 0.73
N ILE A 29 42.64 47.42 0.36
CA ILE A 29 43.02 46.04 0.63
C ILE A 29 42.72 45.21 -0.62
N GLU A 30 43.60 44.27 -0.91
CA GLU A 30 43.37 43.21 -1.88
C GLU A 30 43.84 41.88 -1.29
N CYS A 31 43.04 40.82 -1.45
CA CYS A 31 43.42 39.47 -1.03
C CYS A 31 43.32 38.50 -2.22
N CYS A 32 44.34 37.67 -2.39
CA CYS A 32 44.41 36.66 -3.43
C CYS A 32 45.03 35.39 -2.85
N GLY A 33 44.27 34.30 -2.75
CA GLY A 33 44.71 33.09 -2.07
C GLY A 33 45.15 33.37 -0.62
N GLN A 34 46.42 33.12 -0.30
CA GLN A 34 47.01 33.41 1.01
C GLN A 34 47.70 34.78 1.08
N HIS A 35 47.79 35.50 -0.04
CA HIS A 35 48.45 36.79 -0.08
C HIS A 35 47.47 37.93 0.23
N LEU A 36 47.89 38.83 1.11
CA LEU A 36 47.14 40.02 1.48
C LEU A 36 48.00 41.26 1.20
N TYR A 37 47.47 42.20 0.44
CA TYR A 37 48.11 43.44 0.08
C TYR A 37 47.35 44.61 0.71
N LEU A 38 48.07 45.48 1.42
CA LEU A 38 47.50 46.68 2.03
C LEU A 38 48.12 47.92 1.40
N GLY A 39 47.30 48.83 0.91
CA GLY A 39 47.70 50.16 0.46
C GLY A 39 47.50 51.18 1.57
N THR A 40 48.49 52.04 1.80
CA THR A 40 48.45 53.04 2.87
C THR A 40 48.41 54.47 2.36
N ASN A 41 48.03 55.39 3.26
CA ASN A 41 47.99 56.82 2.97
C ASN A 41 49.36 57.46 2.71
N ASP A 42 50.44 56.83 3.17
CA ASP A 42 51.82 57.25 2.94
C ASP A 42 52.49 56.55 1.73
N CYS A 43 51.68 56.02 0.81
CA CYS A 43 52.11 55.48 -0.49
C CYS A 43 52.92 54.17 -0.38
N PHE A 44 52.69 53.37 0.67
CA PHE A 44 53.26 52.04 0.78
C PHE A 44 52.26 50.97 0.35
N ILE A 45 52.80 49.91 -0.25
CA ILE A 45 52.13 48.62 -0.38
C ILE A 45 52.79 47.67 0.60
N HIS A 46 52.01 47.05 1.47
CA HIS A 46 52.47 46.03 2.40
C HIS A 46 51.97 44.67 1.94
N HIS A 47 52.86 43.69 1.82
CA HIS A 47 52.55 42.33 1.41
C HIS A 47 52.69 41.38 2.59
N PHE A 48 51.60 40.68 2.90
CA PHE A 48 51.52 39.68 3.96
C PHE A 48 51.16 38.32 3.36
N LEU A 49 51.72 37.27 3.95
CA LEU A 49 51.24 35.91 3.82
C LEU A 49 50.33 35.61 5.02
N LEU A 50 49.10 35.22 4.75
CA LEU A 50 48.10 34.83 5.74
C LEU A 50 48.07 33.30 5.84
N GLU A 51 48.61 32.77 6.93
CA GLU A 51 48.54 31.35 7.25
C GLU A 51 47.32 31.07 8.13
N GLU A 52 46.38 30.31 7.58
CA GLU A 52 45.19 29.84 8.28
C GLU A 52 45.53 28.61 9.13
N HIS A 53 45.16 28.63 10.41
CA HIS A 53 45.34 27.50 11.30
C HIS A 53 44.18 27.38 12.29
N THR A 54 43.91 26.15 12.73
CA THR A 54 42.86 25.89 13.73
C THR A 54 43.49 25.86 15.12
N THR A 55 43.04 26.75 16.00
CA THR A 55 43.44 26.77 17.40
C THR A 55 43.05 25.48 18.13
N ALA A 56 43.67 25.20 19.28
CA ALA A 56 43.33 24.03 20.12
C ALA A 56 41.84 23.99 20.56
N LYS A 57 41.13 25.12 20.49
CA LYS A 57 39.69 25.23 20.76
C LYS A 57 38.80 25.02 19.52
N GLY A 58 39.36 24.62 18.39
CA GLY A 58 38.64 24.40 17.13
C GLY A 58 38.22 25.68 16.41
N LYS A 59 38.74 26.86 16.81
CA LYS A 59 38.47 28.13 16.12
C LYS A 59 39.55 28.41 15.10
N LEU A 60 39.17 28.92 13.94
CA LEU A 60 40.09 29.43 12.94
C LEU A 60 40.78 30.70 13.46
N ALA A 61 42.09 30.76 13.24
CA ALA A 61 42.95 31.89 13.52
C ALA A 61 43.90 32.11 12.35
N PHE A 62 44.37 33.34 12.20
CA PHE A 62 45.30 33.72 11.14
C PHE A 62 46.62 34.15 11.76
N ASN A 63 47.72 33.66 11.17
CA ASN A 63 49.04 34.21 11.42
C ASN A 63 49.46 35.00 10.18
N ALA A 64 49.68 36.31 10.34
CA ALA A 64 50.15 37.16 9.27
C ALA A 64 51.66 37.32 9.33
N GLN A 65 52.35 36.80 8.32
CA GLN A 65 53.78 37.05 8.12
C GLN A 65 53.94 38.19 7.11
N LYS A 66 54.56 39.30 7.53
CA LYS A 66 54.93 40.38 6.60
C LYS A 66 56.09 39.91 5.72
N LEU A 67 55.85 39.80 4.41
CA LEU A 67 56.86 39.37 3.44
C LEU A 67 57.70 40.56 2.95
N LEU A 68 57.03 41.61 2.47
CA LEU A 68 57.68 42.80 1.92
C LEU A 68 56.84 44.06 2.18
N HIS A 69 57.45 45.22 2.01
CA HIS A 69 56.75 46.48 1.84
C HIS A 69 57.51 47.35 0.85
N LYS A 70 56.79 48.12 0.03
CA LYS A 70 57.37 48.95 -1.03
C LYS A 70 56.81 50.36 -0.95
N TYR A 71 57.68 51.35 -0.90
CA TYR A 71 57.32 52.74 -1.12
C TYR A 71 57.23 53.02 -2.62
N LEU A 72 56.09 53.53 -3.09
CA LEU A 72 55.87 53.81 -4.52
C LEU A 72 56.53 55.10 -5.01
N GLY A 73 57.16 55.89 -4.13
CA GLY A 73 57.81 57.16 -4.50
C GLY A 73 56.84 58.32 -4.73
N LEU A 74 55.55 58.11 -4.46
CA LEU A 74 54.48 59.11 -4.62
C LEU A 74 54.19 59.81 -3.28
N LYS A 75 53.34 60.85 -3.29
CA LYS A 75 52.93 61.61 -2.08
C LYS A 75 51.42 61.53 -1.81
N LYS A 76 50.70 60.65 -2.51
CA LYS A 76 49.25 60.48 -2.39
C LYS A 76 48.92 59.04 -2.00
N PRO A 77 47.83 58.80 -1.25
CA PRO A 77 47.43 57.47 -0.82
C PRO A 77 47.40 56.45 -1.96
N VAL A 78 47.67 55.18 -1.63
CA VAL A 78 47.31 54.07 -2.51
C VAL A 78 45.79 53.90 -2.40
N VAL A 79 45.07 54.24 -3.47
CA VAL A 79 43.60 54.35 -3.46
C VAL A 79 42.92 53.01 -3.68
N GLU A 80 43.47 52.20 -4.57
CA GLU A 80 42.88 50.90 -4.91
C GLU A 80 43.96 49.92 -5.39
N LEU A 81 43.79 48.65 -5.00
CA LEU A 81 44.63 47.53 -5.37
C LEU A 81 43.75 46.44 -5.97
N LYS A 82 44.21 45.79 -7.04
CA LYS A 82 43.55 44.61 -7.62
C LYS A 82 44.56 43.58 -8.07
N ALA A 83 44.36 42.32 -7.68
CA ALA A 83 45.23 41.22 -8.04
C ALA A 83 44.82 40.65 -9.40
N ALA A 84 45.78 40.60 -10.33
CA ALA A 84 45.71 39.85 -11.57
C ALA A 84 46.55 38.58 -11.41
N SER A 85 46.04 37.64 -10.61
CA SER A 85 46.77 36.46 -10.14
C SER A 85 47.29 35.58 -11.28
N ALA A 86 46.51 35.41 -12.35
CA ALA A 86 46.92 34.67 -13.55
C ALA A 86 48.15 35.27 -14.26
N LEU A 87 48.44 36.55 -14.03
CA LEU A 87 49.60 37.27 -14.60
C LEU A 87 50.71 37.49 -13.57
N GLU A 88 50.51 37.09 -12.31
CA GLU A 88 51.38 37.45 -11.18
C GLU A 88 51.60 38.98 -11.09
N ARG A 89 50.54 39.76 -11.38
CA ARG A 89 50.58 41.23 -11.35
C ARG A 89 49.59 41.81 -10.35
N LEU A 90 49.99 42.89 -9.69
CA LEU A 90 49.14 43.71 -8.84
C LEU A 90 48.93 45.06 -9.53
N ILE A 91 47.68 45.40 -9.80
CA ILE A 91 47.29 46.67 -10.41
C ILE A 91 47.05 47.66 -9.29
N VAL A 92 47.76 48.79 -9.33
CA VAL A 92 47.82 49.77 -8.26
C VAL A 92 47.35 51.12 -8.78
N LEU A 93 46.32 51.68 -8.14
CA LEU A 93 45.90 53.06 -8.36
C LEU A 93 46.51 53.97 -7.28
N CYS A 94 47.44 54.82 -7.69
CA CYS A 94 48.05 55.80 -6.80
C CYS A 94 48.35 57.09 -7.58
N ASP A 95 48.15 58.26 -6.96
CA ASP A 95 48.29 59.58 -7.59
C ASP A 95 47.55 59.73 -8.94
N SER A 96 46.32 59.19 -9.02
CA SER A 96 45.49 59.19 -10.22
C SER A 96 46.15 58.51 -11.43
N ALA A 97 47.08 57.58 -11.21
CA ALA A 97 47.67 56.77 -12.27
C ALA A 97 47.57 55.28 -11.90
N ILE A 98 47.28 54.45 -12.90
CA ILE A 98 47.40 52.99 -12.75
C ILE A 98 48.84 52.59 -13.04
N THR A 99 49.46 51.87 -12.11
CA THR A 99 50.76 51.21 -12.28
C THR A 99 50.59 49.73 -12.04
N VAL A 100 51.28 48.91 -12.83
CA VAL A 100 51.31 47.46 -12.64
C VAL A 100 52.61 47.10 -11.94
N VAL A 101 52.53 46.39 -10.83
CA VAL A 101 53.70 45.88 -10.09
C VAL A 101 53.65 44.36 -10.04
N ASP A 102 54.80 43.74 -9.86
CA ASP A 102 54.90 42.30 -9.65
C ASP A 102 54.34 41.90 -8.28
N MET A 103 53.55 40.82 -8.19
CA MET A 103 52.88 40.43 -6.94
C MET A 103 53.83 39.96 -5.83
N VAL A 104 55.04 39.52 -6.18
CA VAL A 104 56.00 38.93 -5.24
C VAL A 104 57.05 39.98 -4.81
N THR A 105 57.58 40.71 -5.79
CA THR A 105 58.67 41.67 -5.59
C THR A 105 58.18 43.09 -5.34
N LEU A 106 56.90 43.39 -5.65
CA LEU A 106 56.32 44.75 -5.65
C LEU A 106 57.10 45.76 -6.52
N GLU A 107 57.95 45.29 -7.43
CA GLU A 107 58.66 46.15 -8.37
C GLU A 107 57.73 46.53 -9.54
N PRO A 108 57.79 47.79 -10.02
CA PRO A 108 56.99 48.22 -11.15
C PRO A 108 57.39 47.45 -12.42
N VAL A 109 56.40 46.85 -13.08
CA VAL A 109 56.59 46.15 -14.34
C VAL A 109 56.38 47.16 -15.47
N PRO A 110 57.36 47.36 -16.36
CA PRO A 110 57.21 48.26 -17.50
C PRO A 110 56.11 47.73 -18.42
N THR A 111 54.97 48.40 -18.41
CA THR A 111 53.86 48.10 -19.32
C THR A 111 54.05 48.91 -20.61
N GLY A 112 54.21 48.21 -21.73
CA GLY A 112 54.05 48.78 -23.06
C GLY A 112 52.62 49.31 -23.24
N GLY A 113 52.46 50.43 -23.94
CA GLY A 113 51.15 50.99 -24.24
C GLY A 113 50.85 52.32 -23.53
N ALA A 114 49.56 52.67 -23.48
CA ALA A 114 49.09 53.96 -22.99
C ALA A 114 49.19 54.02 -21.46
N LYS A 115 49.94 55.00 -20.93
CA LYS A 115 49.94 55.30 -19.49
C LYS A 115 48.55 55.81 -19.10
N LEU A 116 47.81 55.03 -18.33
CA LEU A 116 46.50 55.41 -17.79
C LEU A 116 46.68 56.44 -16.67
N LYS A 117 46.51 57.71 -17.01
CA LYS A 117 46.62 58.86 -16.10
C LYS A 117 45.28 59.56 -15.95
N GLY A 118 45.09 60.21 -14.80
CA GLY A 118 43.84 60.84 -14.44
C GLY A 118 42.78 59.81 -14.04
N VAL A 119 43.16 58.62 -13.59
CA VAL A 119 42.22 57.56 -13.17
C VAL A 119 41.62 57.90 -11.81
N THR A 120 40.31 57.71 -11.66
CA THR A 120 39.59 57.91 -10.39
C THR A 120 39.15 56.61 -9.73
N ALA A 121 38.82 55.60 -10.54
CA ALA A 121 38.40 54.28 -10.08
C ALA A 121 38.66 53.25 -11.20
N PHE A 122 38.82 51.99 -10.84
CA PHE A 122 38.87 50.90 -11.81
C PHE A 122 38.29 49.62 -11.23
N CYS A 123 37.92 48.66 -12.07
CA CYS A 123 37.53 47.33 -11.61
C CYS A 123 37.97 46.25 -12.59
N ILE A 124 38.21 45.03 -12.10
CA ILE A 124 38.48 43.86 -12.93
C ILE A 124 37.16 43.18 -13.30
N ASN A 125 37.06 42.66 -14.53
CA ASN A 125 35.98 41.78 -14.93
C ASN A 125 36.23 40.37 -14.38
N GLU A 126 35.44 39.93 -13.41
CA GLU A 126 35.50 38.55 -12.90
C GLU A 126 34.90 37.53 -13.87
N ASN A 127 34.17 37.98 -14.88
CA ASN A 127 33.60 37.18 -15.95
C ASN A 127 34.00 37.78 -17.31
N PRO A 128 35.29 37.70 -17.68
CA PRO A 128 35.82 38.38 -18.86
C PRO A 128 35.13 37.89 -20.12
N VAL A 129 34.92 38.82 -21.06
CA VAL A 129 34.37 38.51 -22.37
C VAL A 129 35.38 37.75 -23.24
N THR A 130 36.66 38.07 -23.06
CA THR A 130 37.75 37.40 -23.77
C THR A 130 37.98 36.01 -23.16
N GLY A 131 38.13 35.00 -24.00
CA GLY A 131 38.53 33.65 -23.57
C GLY A 131 40.05 33.50 -23.36
N ASP A 132 40.81 34.60 -23.38
CA ASP A 132 42.26 34.58 -23.23
C ASP A 132 42.65 34.55 -21.75
N ALA A 133 43.15 33.40 -21.30
CA ALA A 133 43.58 33.16 -19.92
C ALA A 133 44.82 33.97 -19.50
N PHE A 134 45.53 34.58 -20.46
CA PHE A 134 46.75 35.37 -20.22
C PHE A 134 46.49 36.87 -20.29
N CYS A 135 45.24 37.30 -20.08
CA CYS A 135 44.90 38.69 -19.93
C CYS A 135 43.82 38.89 -18.87
N VAL A 136 43.79 40.09 -18.29
CA VAL A 136 42.73 40.53 -17.40
C VAL A 136 42.01 41.71 -18.03
N GLU A 137 40.70 41.58 -18.22
CA GLU A 137 39.85 42.68 -18.67
C GLU A 137 39.51 43.58 -17.47
N MET A 138 39.66 44.89 -17.64
CA MET A 138 39.34 45.89 -16.62
C MET A 138 38.62 47.09 -17.22
N ALA A 139 37.77 47.72 -16.41
CA ALA A 139 37.15 49.00 -16.73
C ALA A 139 37.79 50.11 -15.91
N VAL A 140 38.08 51.24 -16.56
CA VAL A 140 38.83 52.36 -15.99
C VAL A 140 38.03 53.64 -16.16
N VAL A 141 37.86 54.38 -15.06
CA VAL A 141 37.21 55.69 -15.07
C VAL A 141 38.26 56.79 -15.02
N LEU A 142 38.15 57.74 -15.94
CA LEU A 142 39.03 58.89 -16.01
C LEU A 142 38.34 60.14 -15.44
N ALA A 143 39.08 60.93 -14.67
CA ALA A 143 38.65 62.17 -14.07
C ALA A 143 38.20 63.17 -15.14
N ARG A 144 37.05 63.82 -14.90
CA ARG A 144 36.46 64.82 -15.81
C ARG A 144 36.18 64.28 -17.21
N ARG A 145 36.01 62.96 -17.35
CA ARG A 145 35.56 62.30 -18.57
C ARG A 145 34.27 61.56 -18.28
N ARG A 146 33.24 61.88 -19.05
CA ARG A 146 31.96 61.16 -19.05
C ARG A 146 32.08 59.91 -19.91
N ALA A 147 33.03 59.06 -19.57
CA ALA A 147 33.31 57.83 -20.29
C ALA A 147 34.06 56.82 -19.41
N VAL A 148 33.89 55.54 -19.73
CA VAL A 148 34.61 54.40 -19.15
C VAL A 148 35.46 53.76 -20.24
N GLN A 149 36.73 53.52 -19.95
CA GLN A 149 37.63 52.82 -20.86
C GLN A 149 37.73 51.34 -20.46
N ILE A 150 37.44 50.44 -21.40
CA ILE A 150 37.66 49.01 -21.27
C ILE A 150 39.05 48.69 -21.79
N CYS A 151 39.87 48.08 -20.95
CA CYS A 151 41.27 47.77 -21.22
C CYS A 151 41.56 46.30 -20.89
N THR A 152 42.48 45.68 -21.62
CA THR A 152 43.09 44.41 -21.24
C THR A 152 44.50 44.62 -20.73
N VAL A 153 44.80 44.02 -19.59
CA VAL A 153 46.14 43.95 -19.01
C VAL A 153 46.74 42.61 -19.39
N HIS A 154 47.86 42.64 -20.08
CA HIS A 154 48.69 41.48 -20.37
C HIS A 154 49.97 41.56 -19.50
N GLU A 155 50.82 40.55 -19.59
CA GLU A 155 52.08 40.49 -18.84
C GLU A 155 53.01 41.70 -19.12
N ASP A 156 53.07 42.15 -20.38
CA ASP A 156 54.01 43.14 -20.87
C ASP A 156 53.36 44.45 -21.35
N ARG A 157 52.03 44.51 -21.48
CA ARG A 157 51.32 45.67 -22.05
C ARG A 157 49.92 45.87 -21.50
N VAL A 158 49.45 47.12 -21.57
CA VAL A 158 48.05 47.47 -21.33
C VAL A 158 47.45 47.97 -22.64
N GLN A 159 46.41 47.29 -23.11
CA GLN A 159 45.74 47.60 -24.37
C GLN A 159 44.34 48.14 -24.10
N MET A 160 44.05 49.34 -24.59
CA MET A 160 42.69 49.89 -24.57
C MET A 160 41.86 49.22 -25.68
N LEU A 161 40.75 48.59 -25.31
CA LEU A 161 39.83 47.91 -26.23
C LEU A 161 38.73 48.85 -26.74
N LYS A 162 38.05 49.54 -25.83
CA LYS A 162 36.87 50.36 -26.14
C LYS A 162 36.73 51.50 -25.16
N GLU A 163 36.26 52.66 -25.62
CA GLU A 163 35.80 53.75 -24.76
C GLU A 163 34.29 53.86 -24.91
N VAL A 164 33.57 53.89 -23.79
CA VAL A 164 32.11 53.96 -23.76
C VAL A 164 31.69 55.24 -23.05
N THR A 165 30.91 56.06 -23.72
CA THR A 165 30.41 57.33 -23.18
C THR A 165 29.31 57.10 -22.16
N THR A 166 29.32 57.88 -21.08
CA THR A 166 28.29 57.92 -20.03
C THR A 166 27.62 59.30 -20.01
N PRO A 167 26.37 59.43 -19.55
CA PRO A 167 25.69 60.74 -19.51
C PRO A 167 26.31 61.71 -18.50
N GLU A 168 26.86 61.17 -17.41
CA GLU A 168 27.50 61.87 -16.30
C GLU A 168 28.87 61.24 -15.98
N GLN A 169 29.62 61.86 -15.07
CA GLN A 169 30.90 61.33 -14.59
C GLN A 169 30.64 60.07 -13.74
N PRO A 170 31.23 58.90 -14.08
CA PRO A 170 31.20 57.75 -13.20
C PRO A 170 32.07 57.99 -11.96
N CYS A 171 31.59 57.54 -10.81
CA CYS A 171 32.25 57.64 -9.51
C CYS A 171 32.74 56.27 -9.02
N ALA A 172 31.95 55.21 -9.27
CA ALA A 172 32.31 53.83 -8.99
C ALA A 172 31.68 52.89 -10.03
N LEU A 173 32.24 51.69 -10.16
CA LEU A 173 31.81 50.73 -11.18
C LEU A 173 32.06 49.29 -10.77
N SER A 174 31.24 48.38 -11.30
CA SER A 174 31.45 46.93 -11.24
C SER A 174 31.12 46.32 -12.60
N LEU A 175 31.80 45.23 -12.94
CA LEU A 175 31.81 44.65 -14.29
C LEU A 175 31.51 43.16 -14.22
N ASP A 176 30.58 42.67 -15.05
CA ASP A 176 30.35 41.25 -15.30
C ASP A 176 29.99 41.04 -16.78
N GLY A 177 30.82 40.27 -17.50
CA GLY A 177 30.63 40.04 -18.93
C GLY A 177 30.66 41.36 -19.69
N TYR A 178 29.62 41.61 -20.49
CA TYR A 178 29.47 42.85 -21.25
C TYR A 178 28.81 44.00 -20.46
N ASN A 179 28.35 43.75 -19.23
CA ASN A 179 27.52 44.67 -18.48
C ASN A 179 28.36 45.39 -17.42
N ILE A 180 28.31 46.72 -17.45
CA ILE A 180 28.93 47.60 -16.46
C ILE A 180 27.82 48.21 -15.61
N CYS A 181 27.84 47.94 -14.31
CA CYS A 181 27.03 48.70 -13.37
C CYS A 181 27.84 49.90 -12.90
N LEU A 182 27.25 51.09 -12.99
CA LEU A 182 27.91 52.38 -12.76
C LEU A 182 27.15 53.16 -11.71
N ALA A 183 27.88 53.72 -10.75
CA ALA A 183 27.40 54.85 -9.96
C ALA A 183 27.87 56.12 -10.66
N LEU A 184 26.93 56.89 -11.20
CA LEU A 184 27.17 58.24 -11.70
C LEU A 184 27.08 59.25 -10.55
N SER A 185 27.27 60.53 -10.86
CA SER A 185 27.12 61.60 -9.86
C SER A 185 25.72 61.67 -9.24
N THR A 186 24.65 61.42 -10.02
CA THR A 186 23.27 61.61 -9.56
C THR A 186 22.40 60.34 -9.57
N GLN A 187 22.89 59.23 -10.12
CA GLN A 187 22.12 58.00 -10.28
C GLN A 187 22.97 56.75 -10.49
N TYR A 188 22.38 55.58 -10.28
CA TYR A 188 22.95 54.31 -10.76
C TYR A 188 22.43 53.98 -12.16
N MET A 189 23.29 53.39 -12.99
CA MET A 189 22.94 52.91 -14.34
C MET A 189 23.63 51.58 -14.64
N ILE A 190 23.04 50.77 -15.51
CA ILE A 190 23.68 49.61 -16.13
C ILE A 190 23.90 49.91 -17.61
N LEU A 191 25.09 49.61 -18.12
CA LEU A 191 25.51 49.89 -19.48
C LEU A 191 26.13 48.63 -20.07
N ASN A 192 25.60 48.16 -21.20
CA ASN A 192 26.22 47.10 -21.96
C ASN A 192 27.25 47.70 -22.93
N TYR A 193 28.53 47.46 -22.72
CA TYR A 193 29.57 48.08 -23.53
C TYR A 193 29.71 47.47 -24.93
N SER A 194 29.10 46.31 -25.22
CA SER A 194 29.10 45.75 -26.58
C SER A 194 28.05 46.40 -27.45
N THR A 195 26.80 46.45 -26.97
CA THR A 195 25.63 46.95 -27.71
C THR A 195 25.43 48.46 -27.56
N GLY A 196 25.97 49.05 -26.50
CA GLY A 196 25.72 50.44 -26.12
C GLY A 196 24.37 50.66 -25.43
N ALA A 197 23.59 49.59 -25.17
CA ALA A 197 22.33 49.69 -24.45
C ALA A 197 22.58 50.13 -22.99
N SER A 198 21.77 51.06 -22.48
CA SER A 198 21.86 51.57 -21.11
C SER A 198 20.49 51.58 -20.44
N GLN A 199 20.47 51.27 -19.15
CA GLN A 199 19.29 51.29 -18.31
C GLN A 199 19.58 52.09 -17.03
N ASP A 200 18.83 53.16 -16.80
CA ASP A 200 18.89 53.90 -15.54
C ASP A 200 18.14 53.12 -14.45
N LEU A 201 18.67 53.14 -13.22
CA LEU A 201 18.11 52.40 -12.09
C LEU A 201 17.38 53.35 -11.13
N PHE A 202 18.10 53.97 -10.20
CA PHE A 202 17.52 54.86 -9.20
C PHE A 202 18.49 55.98 -8.81
N PRO A 203 17.96 57.11 -8.32
CA PRO A 203 18.77 58.28 -7.96
C PRO A 203 19.67 58.00 -6.75
N TYR A 204 20.80 58.70 -6.72
CA TYR A 204 21.85 58.61 -5.71
C TYR A 204 22.69 59.89 -5.75
N ASP A 205 23.16 60.41 -4.62
CA ASP A 205 24.04 61.60 -4.62
C ASP A 205 25.46 61.22 -4.15
N CYS A 206 26.45 61.43 -5.02
CA CYS A 206 27.85 61.14 -4.71
C CYS A 206 28.48 62.07 -3.67
N GLU A 207 27.88 63.23 -3.41
CA GLU A 207 28.32 64.17 -2.38
C GLU A 207 27.79 63.80 -0.98
N GLU A 208 26.65 63.13 -0.91
CA GLU A 208 26.03 62.74 0.37
C GLU A 208 26.54 61.41 0.91
N ARG A 209 26.76 60.43 0.03
CA ARG A 209 27.09 59.05 0.42
C ARG A 209 28.21 58.51 -0.47
N LYS A 210 28.84 57.42 -0.04
CA LYS A 210 29.76 56.66 -0.91
C LYS A 210 28.97 55.63 -1.72
N PRO A 211 29.31 55.42 -3.00
CA PRO A 211 28.54 54.52 -3.84
C PRO A 211 28.89 53.07 -3.48
N ILE A 212 27.89 52.19 -3.49
CA ILE A 212 28.08 50.74 -3.35
C ILE A 212 27.64 50.12 -4.66
N VAL A 213 28.60 49.58 -5.41
CA VAL A 213 28.37 48.83 -6.65
C VAL A 213 29.15 47.54 -6.55
N LYS A 214 28.46 46.41 -6.36
CA LYS A 214 29.13 45.13 -6.15
C LYS A 214 28.50 44.03 -7.01
N ARG A 215 29.32 43.33 -7.78
CA ARG A 215 28.93 42.10 -8.47
C ARG A 215 28.59 41.01 -7.44
N ILE A 216 27.46 40.34 -7.61
CA ILE A 216 27.02 39.24 -6.71
C ILE A 216 26.84 37.90 -7.43
N GLY A 217 26.79 37.94 -8.75
CA GLY A 217 26.59 36.78 -9.61
C GLY A 217 26.80 37.14 -11.07
N ARG A 218 26.49 36.20 -11.96
CA ARG A 218 26.47 36.49 -13.41
C ARG A 218 25.38 37.50 -13.68
N GLU A 219 25.76 38.62 -14.26
CA GLU A 219 24.89 39.73 -14.67
C GLU A 219 24.02 40.28 -13.54
N GLU A 220 24.44 40.15 -12.28
CA GLU A 220 23.67 40.56 -11.10
C GLU A 220 24.54 41.41 -10.16
N PHE A 221 24.01 42.56 -9.75
CA PHE A 221 24.70 43.57 -8.95
C PHE A 221 23.90 43.94 -7.70
N LEU A 222 24.60 44.29 -6.62
CA LEU A 222 24.08 44.84 -5.38
C LEU A 222 24.43 46.32 -5.31
N LEU A 223 23.42 47.13 -4.98
CA LEU A 223 23.47 48.59 -5.01
C LEU A 223 22.86 49.20 -3.74
N ALA A 224 23.42 50.32 -3.29
CA ALA A 224 22.85 51.10 -2.20
C ALA A 224 21.77 52.06 -2.69
N ALA A 225 20.52 51.67 -2.47
CA ALA A 225 19.34 52.47 -2.78
C ALA A 225 18.94 53.42 -1.64
N PRO A 226 18.17 54.47 -1.95
CA PRO A 226 17.63 55.39 -0.94
C PRO A 226 16.86 54.67 0.18
N GLY A 227 16.85 55.25 1.38
CA GLY A 227 16.10 54.73 2.54
C GLY A 227 16.76 53.52 3.24
N GLY A 228 18.07 53.30 3.06
CA GLY A 228 18.77 52.21 3.72
C GLY A 228 18.47 50.84 3.11
N LEU A 229 18.26 50.79 1.79
CA LEU A 229 17.96 49.55 1.07
C LEU A 229 19.15 49.07 0.25
N GLY A 230 19.43 47.79 0.31
CA GLY A 230 20.30 47.07 -0.62
C GLY A 230 19.49 46.44 -1.72
N MET A 231 19.53 47.04 -2.90
CA MET A 231 18.79 46.59 -4.08
C MET A 231 19.64 45.64 -4.92
N PHE A 232 19.01 44.57 -5.39
CA PHE A 232 19.60 43.66 -6.37
C PHE A 232 19.12 44.06 -7.77
N ALA A 233 20.01 44.17 -8.74
CA ALA A 233 19.64 44.49 -10.12
C ALA A 233 20.37 43.57 -11.08
N ASN A 234 19.62 42.93 -11.99
CA ASN A 234 20.21 42.19 -13.10
C ASN A 234 20.65 43.15 -14.23
N ALA A 235 21.25 42.64 -15.30
CA ALA A 235 21.68 43.44 -16.45
C ALA A 235 20.55 44.23 -17.16
N GLU A 236 19.30 43.83 -16.98
CA GLU A 236 18.11 44.52 -17.50
C GLU A 236 17.58 45.60 -16.54
N GLY A 237 18.22 45.79 -15.38
CA GLY A 237 17.80 46.71 -14.33
C GLY A 237 16.63 46.19 -13.48
N ILE A 238 16.31 44.90 -13.57
CA ILE A 238 15.20 44.26 -12.85
C ILE A 238 15.71 43.62 -11.56
N SER A 239 15.01 43.89 -10.47
CA SER A 239 15.23 43.21 -9.18
C SER A 239 14.49 41.88 -9.14
N GLN A 240 15.23 40.77 -9.19
CA GLN A 240 14.66 39.43 -9.05
C GLN A 240 14.47 38.99 -7.59
N ARG A 241 15.03 39.75 -6.65
CA ARG A 241 14.96 39.49 -5.22
C ARG A 241 14.41 40.71 -4.51
N ALA A 242 13.79 40.51 -3.36
CA ALA A 242 13.41 41.63 -2.50
C ALA A 242 14.69 42.30 -1.93
N PRO A 243 14.69 43.62 -1.73
CA PRO A 243 15.82 44.32 -1.14
C PRO A 243 16.10 43.88 0.29
N VAL A 244 17.35 44.04 0.70
CA VAL A 244 17.75 43.92 2.11
C VAL A 244 17.68 45.28 2.79
N SER A 245 17.11 45.37 3.98
CA SER A 245 17.10 46.60 4.77
C SER A 245 18.33 46.65 5.67
N TRP A 246 19.21 47.62 5.45
CA TRP A 246 20.41 47.88 6.24
C TRP A 246 20.44 49.32 6.76
N SER A 247 21.52 49.71 7.46
CA SER A 247 21.66 51.08 7.97
C SER A 247 21.66 52.11 6.84
N GLU A 248 21.02 53.27 7.04
CA GLU A 248 21.11 54.39 6.10
C GLU A 248 22.55 54.94 5.97
N ASN A 249 23.38 54.72 6.99
CA ASN A 249 24.78 55.11 7.05
C ASN A 249 25.72 53.97 6.63
N VAL A 250 25.27 53.07 5.74
CA VAL A 250 26.11 51.99 5.22
C VAL A 250 27.31 52.58 4.47
N ILE A 251 28.51 52.14 4.86
CA ILE A 251 29.79 52.62 4.33
C ILE A 251 30.27 51.72 3.20
N ALA A 252 30.10 50.41 3.36
CA ALA A 252 30.53 49.39 2.41
C ALA A 252 29.69 48.12 2.54
N ALA A 253 29.64 47.31 1.49
CA ALA A 253 28.97 46.02 1.49
C ALA A 253 29.84 44.97 0.80
N ALA A 254 29.79 43.74 1.31
CA ALA A 254 30.43 42.56 0.74
C ALA A 254 29.42 41.41 0.67
N VAL A 255 29.69 40.45 -0.21
CA VAL A 255 28.80 39.31 -0.44
C VAL A 255 29.54 38.00 -0.22
N CYS A 256 28.92 37.13 0.57
CA CYS A 256 29.37 35.76 0.79
C CYS A 256 28.12 34.90 0.85
N PHE A 257 27.74 34.32 -0.30
CA PHE A 257 26.46 33.63 -0.46
C PHE A 257 26.24 32.58 0.65
N PRO A 258 25.07 32.60 1.35
CA PRO A 258 23.84 33.33 1.02
C PRO A 258 23.68 34.70 1.71
N TYR A 259 24.75 35.30 2.21
CA TYR A 259 24.72 36.53 3.02
C TYR A 259 25.23 37.77 2.31
N VAL A 260 24.60 38.91 2.62
CA VAL A 260 25.10 40.25 2.37
C VAL A 260 25.59 40.83 3.69
N VAL A 261 26.86 41.20 3.72
CA VAL A 261 27.50 41.84 4.87
C VAL A 261 27.54 43.33 4.61
N ALA A 262 27.06 44.14 5.54
CA ALA A 262 27.07 45.60 5.45
C ALA A 262 27.83 46.17 6.64
N LEU A 263 28.72 47.14 6.36
CA LEU A 263 29.50 47.85 7.35
C LEU A 263 28.91 49.25 7.58
N ASP A 264 28.65 49.60 8.83
CA ASP A 264 28.37 50.97 9.25
C ASP A 264 29.48 51.47 10.22
N GLU A 265 29.32 52.66 10.81
CA GLU A 265 30.34 53.27 11.68
C GLU A 265 30.67 52.47 12.95
N GLY A 266 29.74 51.62 13.42
CA GLY A 266 29.87 50.92 14.70
C GLY A 266 29.66 49.40 14.65
N PHE A 267 29.13 48.88 13.55
CA PHE A 267 28.64 47.53 13.42
C PHE A 267 28.89 46.97 12.02
N VAL A 268 29.14 45.67 11.98
CA VAL A 268 28.97 44.84 10.81
C VAL A 268 27.66 44.08 10.95
N THR A 269 26.78 44.22 9.97
CA THR A 269 25.46 43.57 9.93
C THR A 269 25.43 42.53 8.82
N VAL A 270 24.84 41.37 9.11
CA VAL A 270 24.76 40.24 8.19
C VAL A 270 23.30 39.98 7.86
N HIS A 271 22.93 40.16 6.60
CA HIS A 271 21.59 39.98 6.08
C HIS A 271 21.55 38.77 5.17
N SER A 272 20.45 38.02 5.20
CA SER A 272 20.25 36.89 4.30
C SER A 272 19.64 37.34 2.98
N MET A 273 20.22 36.87 1.87
CA MET A 273 19.64 37.09 0.53
C MET A 273 18.38 36.27 0.28
N LEU A 274 18.13 35.24 1.10
CA LEU A 274 17.06 34.28 0.89
C LEU A 274 15.72 34.79 1.44
N ASP A 275 15.75 35.40 2.62
CA ASP A 275 14.55 35.85 3.36
C ASP A 275 14.65 37.31 3.84
N GLN A 276 15.68 38.04 3.41
CA GLN A 276 15.89 39.48 3.65
C GLN A 276 16.04 39.88 5.13
N GLN A 277 16.18 38.90 6.03
CA GLN A 277 16.27 39.16 7.47
C GLN A 277 17.71 39.45 7.92
N LEU A 278 17.84 40.32 8.93
CA LEU A 278 19.06 40.52 9.70
C LEU A 278 19.36 39.28 10.57
N LYS A 279 20.43 38.55 10.22
CA LYS A 279 20.85 37.32 10.89
C LYS A 279 21.77 37.59 12.07
N GLN A 280 22.76 38.45 11.89
CA GLN A 280 23.80 38.72 12.88
C GLN A 280 24.22 40.20 12.88
N THR A 281 24.55 40.72 14.06
CA THR A 281 25.18 42.04 14.24
C THR A 281 26.45 41.85 15.05
N LEU A 282 27.57 42.34 14.53
CA LEU A 282 28.89 42.28 15.13
C LEU A 282 29.34 43.71 15.44
N SER A 283 29.68 44.00 16.70
CA SER A 283 30.24 45.31 17.05
C SER A 283 31.61 45.47 16.42
N PHE A 284 31.78 46.48 15.57
CA PHE A 284 33.04 46.80 14.90
C PHE A 284 33.15 48.31 14.72
N ARG A 285 33.91 48.96 15.60
CA ARG A 285 34.09 50.42 15.59
C ARG A 285 35.20 50.82 14.62
N ASP A 286 35.10 52.03 14.09
CA ASP A 286 36.09 52.64 13.20
C ASP A 286 36.35 51.82 11.91
N GLY A 287 35.36 51.03 11.49
CA GLY A 287 35.43 50.28 10.25
C GLY A 287 35.35 51.20 9.05
N GLN A 288 36.22 50.99 8.08
CA GLN A 288 36.34 51.84 6.89
C GLN A 288 36.28 51.04 5.59
N LEU A 289 36.67 49.76 5.63
CA LEU A 289 36.74 48.89 4.46
C LEU A 289 36.02 47.58 4.75
N LEU A 290 35.23 47.14 3.77
CA LEU A 290 34.62 45.81 3.73
C LEU A 290 34.67 45.32 2.29
N GLN A 291 35.31 44.18 2.07
CA GLN A 291 35.49 43.57 0.75
C GLN A 291 35.37 42.06 0.84
N ASP A 292 34.95 41.42 -0.25
CA ASP A 292 35.01 39.98 -0.43
C ASP A 292 36.01 39.62 -1.54
N PHE A 293 36.80 38.58 -1.28
CA PHE A 293 37.83 38.06 -2.17
C PHE A 293 37.77 36.53 -2.16
N GLU A 294 37.45 35.91 -3.29
CA GLU A 294 37.46 34.44 -3.44
C GLU A 294 36.68 33.71 -2.31
N GLY A 295 35.54 34.26 -1.88
CA GLY A 295 34.71 33.73 -0.81
C GLY A 295 35.12 34.13 0.63
N LYS A 296 36.27 34.79 0.80
CA LYS A 296 36.71 35.37 2.08
C LYS A 296 36.15 36.77 2.23
N VAL A 297 35.63 37.13 3.40
CA VAL A 297 35.17 38.49 3.69
C VAL A 297 36.18 39.16 4.62
N VAL A 298 36.71 40.30 4.20
CA VAL A 298 37.71 41.07 4.94
C VAL A 298 37.08 42.39 5.38
N VAL A 299 37.20 42.70 6.67
CA VAL A 299 36.81 43.99 7.23
C VAL A 299 38.01 44.64 7.89
N ALA A 300 38.21 45.93 7.64
CA ALA A 300 39.34 46.66 8.22
C ALA A 300 38.93 48.00 8.80
N SER A 301 39.57 48.33 9.92
CA SER A 301 39.64 49.70 10.40
C SER A 301 40.80 50.42 9.73
N SER A 302 40.97 51.70 10.03
CA SER A 302 42.17 52.44 9.63
C SER A 302 43.49 51.77 10.06
N LYS A 303 43.48 50.89 11.07
CA LYS A 303 44.69 50.39 11.76
C LYS A 303 44.87 48.88 11.76
N ALA A 304 43.83 48.11 11.51
CA ALA A 304 43.89 46.65 11.64
C ALA A 304 42.94 45.98 10.65
N VAL A 305 43.28 44.74 10.27
CA VAL A 305 42.55 43.91 9.32
C VAL A 305 42.01 42.68 10.03
N TYR A 306 40.73 42.38 9.78
CA TYR A 306 40.02 41.25 10.35
C TYR A 306 39.38 40.43 9.23
N MET A 307 39.26 39.13 9.46
CA MET A 307 38.54 38.21 8.60
C MET A 307 37.18 37.92 9.23
N LEU A 308 36.13 38.01 8.43
CA LEU A 308 34.81 37.49 8.75
C LEU A 308 34.76 36.05 8.22
N VAL A 309 35.02 35.11 9.12
CA VAL A 309 35.10 33.68 8.80
C VAL A 309 33.69 33.09 8.83
N PRO A 310 33.16 32.57 7.70
CA PRO A 310 31.85 31.95 7.67
C PRO A 310 31.84 30.68 8.51
N LEU A 311 30.82 30.52 9.36
CA LEU A 311 30.57 29.26 10.06
C LEU A 311 30.04 28.21 9.08
N PRO A 312 30.35 26.91 9.26
CA PRO A 312 29.79 25.85 8.41
C PRO A 312 28.26 25.91 8.37
N LEU A 313 27.67 25.80 7.17
CA LEU A 313 26.21 25.90 6.98
C LEU A 313 25.47 24.86 7.82
N GLU A 314 26.02 23.65 7.96
CA GLU A 314 25.45 22.59 8.79
C GLU A 314 25.32 23.02 10.25
N ARG A 315 26.32 23.74 10.79
CA ARG A 315 26.26 24.27 12.15
C ARG A 315 25.17 25.33 12.29
N GLN A 316 25.09 26.23 11.32
CA GLN A 316 24.06 27.27 11.28
C GLN A 316 22.64 26.67 11.24
N ILE A 317 22.45 25.62 10.44
CA ILE A 317 21.19 24.89 10.35
C ILE A 317 20.86 24.20 11.68
N GLN A 318 21.84 23.54 12.33
CA GLN A 318 21.61 22.93 13.64
C GLN A 318 21.27 23.97 14.71
N ASP A 319 21.92 25.13 14.72
CA ASP A 319 21.61 26.24 15.64
C ASP A 319 20.18 26.78 15.42
N LEU A 320 19.74 26.89 14.16
CA LEU A 320 18.37 27.28 13.80
C LEU A 320 17.33 26.24 14.25
N LEU A 321 17.61 24.94 14.03
CA LEU A 321 16.76 23.84 14.48
C LEU A 321 16.67 23.81 16.02
N ALA A 322 17.79 23.95 16.73
CA ALA A 322 17.82 24.04 18.19
C ALA A 322 17.04 25.26 18.73
N SER A 323 16.98 26.34 17.95
CA SER A 323 16.18 27.54 18.26
C SER A 323 14.73 27.44 17.78
N HIS A 324 14.29 26.27 17.30
CA HIS A 324 12.96 25.98 16.76
C HIS A 324 12.55 26.83 15.53
N ARG A 325 13.52 27.37 14.78
CA ARG A 325 13.31 28.16 13.56
C ARG A 325 13.34 27.26 12.32
N VAL A 326 12.34 26.40 12.20
CA VAL A 326 12.29 25.34 11.18
C VAL A 326 12.31 25.89 9.75
N GLU A 327 11.52 26.93 9.45
CA GLU A 327 11.45 27.49 8.09
C GLU A 327 12.78 28.11 7.63
N GLU A 328 13.45 28.86 8.52
CA GLU A 328 14.79 29.41 8.24
C GLU A 328 15.81 28.30 8.01
N ALA A 329 15.77 27.24 8.83
CA ALA A 329 16.66 26.08 8.70
C ALA A 329 16.48 25.37 7.35
N LEU A 330 15.24 25.14 6.93
CA LEU A 330 14.91 24.50 5.64
C LEU A 330 15.33 25.38 4.47
N THR A 331 15.03 26.68 4.52
CA THR A 331 15.42 27.66 3.47
C THR A 331 16.95 27.69 3.30
N LEU A 332 17.70 27.71 4.40
CA LEU A 332 19.17 27.67 4.37
C LEU A 332 19.68 26.33 3.83
N THR A 333 19.01 25.23 4.14
CA THR A 333 19.34 23.89 3.63
C THR A 333 19.14 23.83 2.12
N GLU A 334 18.03 24.33 1.59
CA GLU A 334 17.77 24.39 0.14
C GLU A 334 18.83 25.22 -0.59
N ALA A 335 19.24 26.36 -0.02
CA ALA A 335 20.31 27.18 -0.58
C ALA A 335 21.68 26.46 -0.59
N ALA A 336 21.94 25.61 0.39
CA ALA A 336 23.18 24.82 0.48
C ALA A 336 23.30 23.77 -0.63
N GLN A 337 22.21 23.40 -1.32
CA GLN A 337 22.21 22.42 -2.40
C GLN A 337 23.22 22.75 -3.51
N ARG A 338 23.45 24.04 -3.79
CA ARG A 338 24.37 24.49 -4.85
C ARG A 338 25.84 24.20 -4.51
N ASN A 339 26.17 24.09 -3.22
CA ASN A 339 27.54 24.05 -2.73
C ASN A 339 27.95 22.66 -2.20
N ILE A 340 27.03 21.69 -2.15
CA ILE A 340 27.25 20.35 -1.58
C ILE A 340 27.04 19.28 -2.66
N PRO A 341 27.92 18.25 -2.77
CA PRO A 341 27.70 17.12 -3.66
C PRO A 341 26.33 16.47 -3.44
N LYS A 342 25.63 16.13 -4.54
CA LYS A 342 24.23 15.68 -4.53
C LYS A 342 23.93 14.56 -3.51
N GLU A 343 24.80 13.57 -3.39
CA GLU A 343 24.64 12.45 -2.44
C GLU A 343 24.73 12.91 -0.98
N LYS A 344 25.75 13.71 -0.64
CA LYS A 344 25.90 14.29 0.70
C LYS A 344 24.73 15.20 1.05
N TYR A 345 24.26 15.99 0.07
CA TYR A 345 23.11 16.85 0.22
C TYR A 345 21.84 16.05 0.53
N GLN A 346 21.58 14.94 -0.16
CA GLN A 346 20.39 14.11 0.08
C GLN A 346 20.37 13.54 1.51
N ILE A 347 21.51 13.06 2.01
CA ILE A 347 21.63 12.53 3.38
C ILE A 347 21.39 13.65 4.40
N LEU A 348 22.05 14.80 4.21
CA LEU A 348 21.91 15.98 5.07
C LEU A 348 20.46 16.49 5.09
N HIS A 349 19.85 16.65 3.91
CA HIS A 349 18.49 17.13 3.76
C HIS A 349 17.47 16.21 4.41
N ARG A 350 17.58 14.88 4.24
CA ARG A 350 16.71 13.91 4.93
C ARG A 350 16.81 14.05 6.45
N ARG A 351 18.04 14.17 6.97
CA ARG A 351 18.27 14.34 8.41
C ARG A 351 17.64 15.62 8.94
N ILE A 352 17.79 16.73 8.23
CA ILE A 352 17.20 18.02 8.62
C ILE A 352 15.67 17.97 8.58
N LEU A 353 15.08 17.33 7.55
CA LEU A 353 13.63 17.11 7.49
C LEU A 353 13.14 16.28 8.68
N GLN A 354 13.86 15.22 9.06
CA GLN A 354 13.52 14.42 10.24
C GLN A 354 13.54 15.26 11.53
N GLN A 355 14.60 16.06 11.75
CA GLN A 355 14.70 16.95 12.92
C GLN A 355 13.59 18.03 12.91
N ALA A 356 13.33 18.65 11.76
CA ALA A 356 12.24 19.60 11.56
C ALA A 356 10.87 18.98 11.91
N GLY A 357 10.63 17.75 11.44
CA GLY A 357 9.43 16.99 11.76
C GLY A 357 9.27 16.77 13.25
N PHE A 358 10.34 16.46 13.99
CA PHE A 358 10.29 16.30 15.45
C PHE A 358 10.03 17.61 16.20
N ILE A 359 10.59 18.73 15.74
CA ILE A 359 10.29 20.05 16.33
C ILE A 359 8.80 20.37 16.18
N GLN A 360 8.27 20.21 14.97
CA GLN A 360 6.84 20.45 14.67
C GLN A 360 5.93 19.48 15.40
N PHE A 361 6.33 18.21 15.51
CA PHE A 361 5.65 17.19 16.32
C PHE A 361 5.55 17.63 17.78
N GLY A 362 6.64 18.15 18.37
CA GLY A 362 6.64 18.69 19.74
C GLY A 362 5.77 19.94 19.91
N GLN A 363 5.57 20.73 18.85
CA GLN A 363 4.71 21.91 18.82
C GLN A 363 3.24 21.61 18.46
N LEU A 364 2.86 20.33 18.34
CA LEU A 364 1.51 19.87 17.92
C LEU A 364 1.11 20.27 16.48
N GLN A 365 2.09 20.61 15.64
CA GLN A 365 1.93 20.88 14.20
C GLN A 365 2.00 19.57 13.42
N PHE A 366 0.98 18.74 13.60
CA PHE A 366 1.01 17.34 13.14
C PHE A 366 0.99 17.18 11.61
N LEU A 367 0.35 18.09 10.88
CA LEU A 367 0.27 18.01 9.42
C LEU A 367 1.64 18.26 8.79
N GLU A 368 2.31 19.30 9.25
CA GLU A 368 3.65 19.66 8.83
C GLU A 368 4.64 18.58 9.28
N ALA A 369 4.57 18.12 10.53
CA ALA A 369 5.43 17.05 11.04
C ALA A 369 5.34 15.78 10.18
N LYS A 370 4.12 15.38 9.83
CA LYS A 370 3.86 14.22 8.96
C LYS A 370 4.52 14.35 7.59
N GLU A 371 4.38 15.51 6.94
CA GLU A 371 5.00 15.75 5.65
C GLU A 371 6.53 15.70 5.72
N HIS A 372 7.11 16.27 6.79
CA HIS A 372 8.55 16.24 7.01
C HIS A 372 9.07 14.82 7.29
N PHE A 373 8.36 14.01 8.10
CA PHE A 373 8.72 12.61 8.33
C PHE A 373 8.65 11.76 7.06
N ARG A 374 7.62 11.97 6.23
CA ARG A 374 7.45 11.29 4.93
C ARG A 374 8.56 11.66 3.95
N LYS A 375 8.82 12.96 3.75
CA LYS A 375 9.91 13.43 2.85
C LYS A 375 11.29 13.06 3.38
N GLY A 376 11.47 13.06 4.70
CA GLY A 376 12.70 12.68 5.39
C GLY A 376 12.93 11.17 5.47
N GLN A 377 11.96 10.34 5.09
CA GLN A 377 12.01 8.87 5.22
C GLN A 377 12.39 8.44 6.64
N LEU A 378 11.64 8.95 7.63
CA LEU A 378 11.87 8.63 9.03
C LEU A 378 11.64 7.12 9.28
N ASP A 379 12.57 6.48 10.00
CA ASP A 379 12.31 5.17 10.60
C ASP A 379 11.21 5.30 11.65
N VAL A 380 10.05 4.72 11.36
CA VAL A 380 8.84 4.87 12.20
C VAL A 380 9.03 4.43 13.63
N ARG A 381 10.00 3.56 13.91
CA ARG A 381 10.32 3.11 15.27
C ARG A 381 10.86 4.23 16.14
N GLU A 382 11.43 5.29 15.58
CA GLU A 382 11.78 6.52 16.31
C GLU A 382 10.53 7.09 17.00
N LEU A 383 9.41 7.19 16.27
CA LEU A 383 8.13 7.66 16.83
C LEU A 383 7.51 6.64 17.78
N ILE A 384 7.49 5.34 17.43
CA ILE A 384 6.92 4.30 18.29
C ILE A 384 7.68 4.26 19.63
N SER A 385 9.00 4.44 19.62
CA SER A 385 9.86 4.44 20.82
C SER A 385 9.57 5.56 21.81
N LEU A 386 8.84 6.61 21.40
CA LEU A 386 8.39 7.66 22.31
C LEU A 386 7.23 7.20 23.21
N TYR A 387 6.53 6.14 22.82
CA TYR A 387 5.36 5.63 23.52
C TYR A 387 5.78 4.37 24.29
N PRO A 388 5.81 4.42 25.63
CA PRO A 388 6.22 3.28 26.43
C PRO A 388 5.41 2.02 26.09
N LEU A 389 6.09 0.88 26.00
CA LEU A 389 5.52 -0.46 25.77
C LEU A 389 4.92 -0.74 24.37
N LEU A 390 4.95 0.22 23.44
CA LEU A 390 4.45 -0.04 22.08
C LEU A 390 5.40 -0.89 21.23
N LEU A 391 6.70 -0.60 21.26
CA LEU A 391 7.69 -1.44 20.59
C LEU A 391 7.65 -2.86 21.17
N PRO A 392 7.73 -3.90 20.32
CA PRO A 392 7.88 -5.28 20.78
C PRO A 392 9.11 -5.48 21.66
N ALA A 393 9.03 -6.39 22.63
CA ALA A 393 10.19 -6.73 23.46
C ALA A 393 11.35 -7.36 22.66
N SER A 394 11.05 -7.94 21.49
CA SER A 394 12.02 -8.49 20.54
C SER A 394 12.68 -7.44 19.65
N SER A 395 12.21 -6.18 19.64
CA SER A 395 12.72 -5.15 18.75
C SER A 395 14.15 -4.76 19.16
N SER A 396 15.11 -4.91 18.24
CA SER A 396 16.51 -4.51 18.44
C SER A 396 16.77 -3.02 18.15
N PHE A 397 15.71 -2.23 18.01
CA PHE A 397 15.77 -0.85 17.60
C PHE A 397 16.56 0.01 18.60
N THR A 398 17.53 0.76 18.09
CA THR A 398 18.23 1.82 18.81
C THR A 398 18.03 3.13 18.08
N ARG A 399 17.72 4.20 18.84
CA ARG A 399 17.52 5.54 18.28
C ARG A 399 18.79 6.00 17.56
N CYS A 400 18.62 6.80 16.52
CA CYS A 400 19.69 7.33 15.70
C CYS A 400 20.75 8.08 16.52
N HIS A 401 22.02 7.96 16.12
CA HIS A 401 23.13 8.71 16.69
C HIS A 401 23.86 9.54 15.62
N PRO A 402 24.09 10.85 15.81
CA PRO A 402 23.53 11.71 16.87
C PRO A 402 21.99 11.74 16.89
N PRO A 403 21.35 12.07 18.02
CA PRO A 403 19.89 12.02 18.16
C PRO A 403 19.17 12.99 17.23
N LEU A 404 17.98 12.59 16.75
CA LEU A 404 17.12 13.43 15.91
C LEU A 404 16.28 14.43 16.72
N HIS A 405 16.07 14.16 18.02
CA HIS A 405 15.27 14.98 18.93
C HIS A 405 15.69 14.74 20.38
N GLU A 406 15.25 15.62 21.28
CA GLU A 406 15.56 15.55 22.72
C GLU A 406 14.49 14.82 23.55
N PHE A 407 13.36 14.45 22.95
CA PHE A 407 12.26 13.82 23.68
C PHE A 407 12.64 12.46 24.26
N ALA A 408 12.53 12.32 25.58
CA ALA A 408 12.73 11.04 26.27
C ALA A 408 11.57 10.08 25.97
N ASP A 409 10.34 10.52 26.24
CA ASP A 409 9.10 9.79 26.04
C ASP A 409 7.92 10.76 25.79
N LEU A 410 6.72 10.20 25.63
CA LEU A 410 5.49 10.96 25.46
C LEU A 410 5.14 11.81 26.70
N ASN A 411 5.54 11.41 27.91
CA ASN A 411 5.29 12.18 29.12
C ASN A 411 6.07 13.50 29.11
N HIS A 412 7.31 13.49 28.61
CA HIS A 412 8.10 14.71 28.43
C HIS A 412 7.41 15.74 27.52
N LEU A 413 6.78 15.27 26.44
CA LEU A 413 6.06 16.12 25.48
C LEU A 413 4.73 16.66 26.01
N THR A 414 4.04 15.87 26.83
CA THR A 414 2.68 16.17 27.27
C THR A 414 2.63 16.81 28.65
N GLN A 415 3.69 16.70 29.44
CA GLN A 415 3.74 17.12 30.85
C GLN A 415 2.58 16.51 31.67
N GLY A 416 2.13 15.30 31.30
CA GLY A 416 1.01 14.61 31.94
C GLY A 416 -0.39 15.02 31.46
N ASP A 417 -0.49 15.92 30.49
CA ASP A 417 -1.78 16.36 29.91
C ASP A 417 -2.41 15.26 29.05
N GLN A 418 -3.52 14.70 29.54
CA GLN A 418 -4.23 13.60 28.89
C GLN A 418 -4.81 13.98 27.53
N GLU A 419 -5.23 15.23 27.31
CA GLU A 419 -5.75 15.64 26.00
C GLU A 419 -4.64 15.63 24.96
N LYS A 420 -3.45 16.13 25.33
CA LYS A 420 -2.28 16.09 24.45
C LYS A 420 -1.85 14.65 24.16
N VAL A 421 -1.83 13.77 25.17
CA VAL A 421 -1.56 12.33 24.99
C VAL A 421 -2.49 11.74 23.93
N GLN A 422 -3.79 12.03 23.99
CA GLN A 422 -4.76 11.52 23.01
C GLN A 422 -4.56 12.10 21.60
N ARG A 423 -4.11 13.36 21.47
CA ARG A 423 -3.78 13.95 20.17
C ARG A 423 -2.57 13.28 19.54
N PHE A 424 -1.51 13.06 20.34
CA PHE A 424 -0.32 12.34 19.92
C PHE A 424 -0.63 10.90 19.50
N LYS A 425 -1.44 10.16 20.28
CA LYS A 425 -1.90 8.81 19.91
C LYS A 425 -2.69 8.80 18.60
N ARG A 426 -3.62 9.74 18.41
CA ARG A 426 -4.37 9.88 17.14
C ARG A 426 -3.46 10.15 15.95
N PHE A 427 -2.45 11.02 16.12
CA PHE A 427 -1.43 11.24 15.10
C PHE A 427 -0.67 9.96 14.78
N LEU A 428 -0.17 9.24 15.79
CA LEU A 428 0.59 8.01 15.59
C LEU A 428 -0.25 6.94 14.88
N ILE A 429 -1.51 6.77 15.27
CA ILE A 429 -2.45 5.86 14.60
C ILE A 429 -2.60 6.21 13.11
N SER A 430 -2.89 7.47 12.79
CA SER A 430 -3.05 7.92 11.40
C SER A 430 -1.77 7.73 10.59
N TYR A 431 -0.62 8.07 11.18
CA TYR A 431 0.67 7.97 10.52
C TYR A 431 1.07 6.51 10.25
N LEU A 432 0.97 5.63 11.25
CA LEU A 432 1.30 4.21 11.11
C LEU A 432 0.36 3.49 10.14
N HIS A 433 -0.93 3.82 10.14
CA HIS A 433 -1.89 3.25 9.20
C HIS A 433 -1.54 3.57 7.74
N GLU A 434 -1.14 4.81 7.45
CA GLU A 434 -0.68 5.19 6.11
C GLU A 434 0.66 4.53 5.75
N VAL A 435 1.60 4.50 6.69
CA VAL A 435 2.91 3.87 6.47
C VAL A 435 2.77 2.37 6.18
N ARG A 436 1.84 1.66 6.84
CA ARG A 436 1.56 0.23 6.61
C ARG A 436 1.32 -0.11 5.13
N SER A 437 0.69 0.80 4.38
CA SER A 437 0.41 0.64 2.95
C SER A 437 1.53 1.10 2.01
N SER A 438 2.59 1.70 2.56
CA SER A 438 3.68 2.33 1.80
C SER A 438 4.98 1.55 1.87
N ASP A 439 5.87 1.76 0.90
CA ASP A 439 7.22 1.18 0.88
C ASP A 439 8.09 1.61 2.09
N ILE A 440 7.67 2.63 2.85
CA ILE A 440 8.39 3.12 4.04
C ILE A 440 8.39 2.06 5.15
N ALA A 441 7.40 1.16 5.18
CA ALA A 441 7.32 0.08 6.16
C ALA A 441 8.27 -1.10 5.85
N ASN A 442 8.93 -1.12 4.68
CA ASN A 442 9.77 -2.23 4.25
C ASN A 442 10.86 -2.54 5.29
N GLY A 443 10.69 -3.68 5.97
CA GLY A 443 11.63 -4.22 6.97
C GLY A 443 11.17 -4.16 8.43
N PHE A 444 10.11 -3.43 8.77
CA PHE A 444 9.66 -3.24 10.17
C PHE A 444 8.16 -3.48 10.39
N HIS A 445 7.51 -4.28 9.53
CA HIS A 445 6.07 -4.57 9.62
C HIS A 445 5.67 -5.16 10.98
N GLU A 446 6.50 -6.00 11.59
CA GLU A 446 6.23 -6.56 12.92
C GLU A 446 6.09 -5.48 13.98
N ASP A 447 7.00 -4.49 13.98
CA ASP A 447 6.99 -3.37 14.92
C ASP A 447 5.77 -2.46 14.69
N VAL A 448 5.45 -2.17 13.42
CA VAL A 448 4.32 -1.30 13.03
C VAL A 448 2.98 -1.95 13.39
N ASP A 449 2.79 -3.21 13.00
CA ASP A 449 1.54 -3.94 13.19
C ASP A 449 1.26 -4.22 14.67
N THR A 450 2.31 -4.57 15.42
CA THR A 450 2.19 -4.76 16.87
C THR A 450 1.88 -3.43 17.56
N ALA A 451 2.51 -2.32 17.16
CA ALA A 451 2.21 -1.01 17.71
C ALA A 451 0.78 -0.53 17.37
N LEU A 452 0.33 -0.73 16.12
CA LEU A 452 -1.04 -0.43 15.69
C LEU A 452 -2.06 -1.25 16.48
N LEU A 453 -1.83 -2.56 16.64
CA LEU A 453 -2.69 -3.43 17.44
C LEU A 453 -2.79 -2.93 18.89
N LYS A 454 -1.65 -2.63 19.51
CA LYS A 454 -1.61 -2.11 20.89
C LYS A 454 -2.38 -0.79 21.04
N LEU A 455 -2.22 0.13 20.08
CA LEU A 455 -2.92 1.41 20.04
C LEU A 455 -4.43 1.25 19.79
N TYR A 456 -4.82 0.41 18.85
CA TYR A 456 -6.23 0.13 18.52
C TYR A 456 -6.96 -0.54 19.68
N ALA A 457 -6.30 -1.48 20.36
CA ALA A 457 -6.85 -2.15 21.54
C ALA A 457 -7.08 -1.15 22.69
N GLU A 458 -6.11 -0.27 22.95
CA GLU A 458 -6.21 0.74 24.02
C GLU A 458 -7.27 1.81 23.71
N THR A 459 -7.36 2.28 22.47
CA THR A 459 -8.30 3.34 22.06
C THR A 459 -9.68 2.83 21.66
N SER A 460 -9.89 1.50 21.65
CA SER A 460 -11.10 0.85 21.11
C SER A 460 -11.42 1.30 19.67
N HIS A 461 -10.39 1.36 18.83
CA HIS A 461 -10.52 1.77 17.44
C HIS A 461 -11.22 0.70 16.60
N GLU A 462 -12.11 1.11 15.70
CA GLU A 462 -12.94 0.20 14.88
C GLU A 462 -12.09 -0.73 14.00
N SER A 463 -10.99 -0.20 13.45
CA SER A 463 -10.05 -0.92 12.58
C SER A 463 -9.23 -2.04 13.26
N LEU A 464 -9.41 -2.29 14.57
CA LEU A 464 -8.73 -3.41 15.25
C LEU A 464 -9.04 -4.75 14.58
N LEU A 465 -10.31 -4.97 14.24
CA LEU A 465 -10.77 -6.22 13.64
C LEU A 465 -10.29 -6.34 12.19
N ASP A 466 -10.31 -5.23 11.44
CA ASP A 466 -9.82 -5.18 10.06
C ASP A 466 -8.32 -5.50 9.99
N LEU A 467 -7.54 -4.95 10.93
CA LEU A 467 -6.11 -5.25 11.06
C LEU A 467 -5.87 -6.75 11.22
N LEU A 468 -6.57 -7.37 12.17
CA LEU A 468 -6.44 -8.79 12.49
C LEU A 468 -6.97 -9.71 11.39
N ALA A 469 -7.99 -9.28 10.64
CA ALA A 469 -8.55 -10.04 9.53
C ALA A 469 -7.71 -9.96 8.25
N SER A 470 -6.85 -8.94 8.14
CA SER A 470 -5.91 -8.78 7.03
C SER A 470 -4.59 -9.54 7.28
N GLU A 471 -3.77 -9.70 6.24
CA GLU A 471 -2.39 -10.18 6.41
C GLU A 471 -1.64 -9.22 7.34
N ASN A 472 -1.29 -9.71 8.54
CA ASN A 472 -0.66 -8.92 9.59
C ASN A 472 0.57 -9.63 10.13
N ALA A 473 1.54 -8.84 10.60
CA ALA A 473 2.78 -9.29 11.22
C ALA A 473 2.77 -9.07 12.74
N CYS A 474 1.58 -9.06 13.37
CA CYS A 474 1.45 -8.81 14.80
C CYS A 474 2.14 -9.92 15.62
N LEU A 475 3.09 -9.55 16.48
CA LEU A 475 3.82 -10.49 17.32
C LEU A 475 2.94 -10.99 18.46
N LEU A 476 2.70 -12.31 18.49
CA LEU A 476 1.84 -12.96 19.49
C LEU A 476 2.27 -12.69 20.94
N ALA A 477 3.58 -12.78 21.23
CA ALA A 477 4.13 -12.67 22.59
C ALA A 477 3.80 -11.31 23.25
N ASP A 478 3.75 -10.26 22.44
CA ASP A 478 3.44 -8.90 22.86
C ASP A 478 1.95 -8.57 22.76
N SER A 479 1.31 -9.02 21.69
CA SER A 479 -0.07 -8.64 21.35
C SER A 479 -1.10 -9.35 22.23
N ALA A 480 -0.89 -10.63 22.55
CA ALA A 480 -1.81 -11.41 23.35
C ALA A 480 -2.03 -10.85 24.78
N PRO A 481 -0.99 -10.65 25.61
CA PRO A 481 -1.18 -10.08 26.95
C PRO A 481 -1.74 -8.65 26.91
N TRP A 482 -1.49 -7.91 25.83
CA TRP A 482 -2.03 -6.57 25.65
C TRP A 482 -3.53 -6.57 25.37
N LEU A 483 -4.01 -7.46 24.50
CA LEU A 483 -5.44 -7.63 24.24
C LEU A 483 -6.18 -8.13 25.48
N GLU A 484 -5.58 -9.04 26.26
CA GLU A 484 -6.14 -9.50 27.53
C GLU A 484 -6.29 -8.35 28.53
N LYS A 485 -5.25 -7.52 28.68
CA LYS A 485 -5.26 -6.34 29.55
C LYS A 485 -6.38 -5.35 29.21
N HIS A 486 -6.72 -5.21 27.93
CA HIS A 486 -7.78 -4.32 27.45
C HIS A 486 -9.14 -5.02 27.25
N HIS A 487 -9.31 -6.24 27.75
CA HIS A 487 -10.53 -7.04 27.65
C HIS A 487 -11.04 -7.21 26.21
N LYS A 488 -10.13 -7.34 25.24
CA LYS A 488 -10.45 -7.55 23.81
C LYS A 488 -10.33 -9.04 23.45
N TYR A 489 -11.15 -9.87 24.08
CA TYR A 489 -11.03 -11.33 24.03
C TYR A 489 -11.42 -11.93 22.66
N TYR A 490 -12.40 -11.34 21.97
CA TYR A 490 -12.77 -11.76 20.61
C TYR A 490 -11.61 -11.54 19.63
N ALA A 491 -11.00 -10.35 19.69
CA ALA A 491 -9.81 -9.99 18.92
C ALA A 491 -8.61 -10.89 19.25
N LEU A 492 -8.42 -11.24 20.53
CA LEU A 492 -7.40 -12.20 20.95
C LEU A 492 -7.62 -13.58 20.30
N GLY A 493 -8.87 -14.06 20.24
CA GLY A 493 -9.18 -15.30 19.54
C GLY A 493 -8.88 -15.22 18.03
N LEU A 494 -9.18 -14.10 17.38
CA LEU A 494 -8.80 -13.88 15.97
C LEU A 494 -7.28 -13.90 15.79
N LEU A 495 -6.54 -13.22 16.67
CA LEU A 495 -5.08 -13.20 16.64
C LEU A 495 -4.50 -14.63 16.75
N TYR A 496 -5.03 -15.45 17.66
CA TYR A 496 -4.61 -16.86 17.76
C TYR A 496 -4.91 -17.65 16.48
N HIS A 497 -6.09 -17.46 15.89
CA HIS A 497 -6.47 -18.14 14.66
C HIS A 497 -5.54 -17.80 13.49
N TYR A 498 -5.29 -16.51 13.24
CA TYR A 498 -4.41 -16.08 12.14
C TYR A 498 -2.94 -16.49 12.33
N ASN A 499 -2.54 -16.81 13.56
CA ASN A 499 -1.23 -17.40 13.86
C ASN A 499 -1.24 -18.95 13.91
N GLY A 500 -2.31 -19.60 13.43
CA GLY A 500 -2.42 -21.06 13.36
C GLY A 500 -2.67 -21.76 14.71
N GLN A 501 -3.01 -21.03 15.77
CA GLN A 501 -3.32 -21.56 17.10
C GLN A 501 -4.84 -21.70 17.33
N ASP A 502 -5.52 -22.44 16.45
CA ASP A 502 -6.98 -22.62 16.48
C ASP A 502 -7.51 -23.15 17.82
N ALA A 503 -6.74 -24.00 18.50
CA ALA A 503 -7.10 -24.54 19.81
C ALA A 503 -7.25 -23.45 20.87
N ALA A 504 -6.33 -22.48 20.88
CA ALA A 504 -6.35 -21.35 21.80
C ALA A 504 -7.47 -20.37 21.42
N ALA A 505 -7.66 -20.12 20.13
CA ALA A 505 -8.75 -19.29 19.61
C ALA A 505 -10.12 -19.82 20.07
N LEU A 506 -10.38 -21.12 19.85
CA LEU A 506 -11.60 -21.79 20.27
C LEU A 506 -11.79 -21.73 21.79
N GLN A 507 -10.73 -21.97 22.57
CA GLN A 507 -10.82 -21.87 24.03
C GLN A 507 -11.24 -20.47 24.48
N MET A 508 -10.74 -19.41 23.83
CA MET A 508 -11.14 -18.03 24.14
C MET A 508 -12.59 -17.77 23.77
N TRP A 509 -13.02 -18.11 22.55
CA TRP A 509 -14.39 -17.89 22.12
C TRP A 509 -15.40 -18.70 22.93
N VAL A 510 -15.08 -19.93 23.32
CA VAL A 510 -15.92 -20.78 24.19
C VAL A 510 -16.11 -20.11 25.57
N LYS A 511 -15.05 -19.56 26.17
CA LYS A 511 -15.14 -18.83 27.44
C LYS A 511 -16.03 -17.59 27.34
N ILE A 512 -15.96 -16.84 26.24
CA ILE A 512 -16.83 -15.69 26.00
C ILE A 512 -18.30 -16.15 25.89
N VAL A 513 -18.55 -17.18 25.08
CA VAL A 513 -19.89 -17.73 24.85
C VAL A 513 -20.51 -18.34 26.12
N ASN A 514 -19.70 -18.92 27.00
CA ASN A 514 -20.14 -19.44 28.30
C ASN A 514 -20.37 -18.35 29.35
N GLY A 515 -19.92 -17.11 29.10
CA GLY A 515 -20.00 -16.00 30.04
C GLY A 515 -18.86 -15.96 31.06
N ASP A 516 -17.83 -16.80 30.92
CA ASP A 516 -16.62 -16.75 31.76
C ASP A 516 -15.80 -15.48 31.49
N LEU A 517 -15.89 -14.95 30.26
CA LEU A 517 -15.29 -13.69 29.83
C LEU A 517 -16.38 -12.80 29.22
N GLN A 518 -16.35 -11.51 29.52
CA GLN A 518 -17.30 -10.54 28.96
C GLN A 518 -16.68 -9.87 27.73
N ASP A 519 -17.25 -10.12 26.56
CA ASP A 519 -16.91 -9.42 25.31
C ASP A 519 -18.17 -9.34 24.43
N SER A 520 -18.66 -8.13 24.19
CA SER A 520 -19.87 -7.86 23.40
C SER A 520 -19.57 -7.48 21.96
N THR A 521 -18.33 -7.63 21.48
CA THR A 521 -17.92 -7.24 20.13
C THR A 521 -18.74 -7.94 19.06
N ARG A 522 -19.15 -9.20 19.30
CA ARG A 522 -19.91 -10.01 18.34
C ARG A 522 -21.07 -10.75 19.00
N PRO A 523 -22.34 -10.39 18.73
CA PRO A 523 -23.50 -11.03 19.36
C PRO A 523 -23.78 -12.46 18.85
N ASP A 524 -23.44 -12.76 17.59
CA ASP A 524 -23.57 -14.06 16.93
C ASP A 524 -22.32 -14.96 17.11
N LEU A 525 -21.58 -14.78 18.22
CA LEU A 525 -20.31 -15.50 18.43
C LEU A 525 -20.50 -17.02 18.49
N PHE A 526 -21.63 -17.51 19.01
CA PHE A 526 -21.91 -18.95 19.08
C PHE A 526 -22.06 -19.55 17.68
N GLU A 527 -22.85 -18.92 16.81
CA GLU A 527 -23.01 -19.31 15.41
C GLU A 527 -21.68 -19.24 14.67
N TYR A 528 -20.88 -18.20 14.90
CA TYR A 528 -19.55 -18.05 14.32
C TYR A 528 -18.61 -19.20 14.73
N VAL A 529 -18.58 -19.60 16.01
CA VAL A 529 -17.74 -20.71 16.49
C VAL A 529 -18.17 -22.03 15.85
N VAL A 530 -19.48 -22.26 15.71
CA VAL A 530 -20.02 -23.46 15.05
C VAL A 530 -19.65 -23.48 13.57
N ASP A 531 -19.75 -22.34 12.89
CA ASP A 531 -19.35 -22.21 11.49
C ASP A 531 -17.84 -22.46 11.33
N PHE A 532 -17.02 -21.85 12.21
CA PHE A 532 -15.58 -22.09 12.27
C PHE A 532 -15.23 -23.58 12.42
N LEU A 533 -15.89 -24.28 13.35
CA LEU A 533 -15.70 -25.74 13.55
C LEU A 533 -16.14 -26.56 12.33
N SER A 534 -17.12 -26.07 11.55
CA SER A 534 -17.57 -26.70 10.31
C SER A 534 -16.49 -26.68 9.22
N PHE A 535 -15.65 -25.64 9.20
CA PHE A 535 -14.54 -25.51 8.23
C PHE A 535 -13.16 -25.90 8.78
N CYS A 536 -13.05 -26.12 10.09
CA CYS A 536 -11.79 -26.49 10.74
C CYS A 536 -11.23 -27.81 10.21
N SER A 537 -9.96 -27.81 9.79
CA SER A 537 -9.26 -29.00 9.27
C SER A 537 -8.89 -30.00 10.37
N ASN A 538 -8.67 -29.53 11.61
CA ASN A 538 -8.26 -30.37 12.73
C ASN A 538 -9.47 -31.07 13.38
N LEU A 539 -9.66 -32.35 13.03
CA LEU A 539 -10.78 -33.16 13.53
C LEU A 539 -10.76 -33.35 15.05
N ASP A 540 -9.58 -33.41 15.68
CA ASP A 540 -9.50 -33.59 17.14
C ASP A 540 -10.09 -32.39 17.88
N LEU A 541 -9.89 -31.17 17.37
CA LEU A 541 -10.50 -29.97 17.92
C LEU A 541 -12.02 -29.97 17.71
N VAL A 542 -12.47 -30.40 16.53
CA VAL A 542 -13.90 -30.53 16.22
C VAL A 542 -14.59 -31.46 17.21
N TRP A 543 -14.04 -32.65 17.46
CA TRP A 543 -14.63 -33.62 18.39
C TRP A 543 -14.61 -33.16 19.85
N ARG A 544 -13.58 -32.42 20.27
CA ARG A 544 -13.49 -31.87 21.64
C ARG A 544 -14.58 -30.83 21.92
N HIS A 545 -14.92 -30.01 20.91
CA HIS A 545 -15.88 -28.92 21.06
C HIS A 545 -17.30 -29.24 20.55
N ALA A 546 -17.48 -30.39 19.87
CA ALA A 546 -18.79 -30.81 19.37
C ALA A 546 -19.81 -31.04 20.50
N ASP A 547 -19.43 -31.73 21.59
CA ASP A 547 -20.30 -31.95 22.75
C ASP A 547 -20.78 -30.63 23.35
N TRP A 548 -19.88 -29.67 23.50
CA TRP A 548 -20.20 -28.32 23.98
C TRP A 548 -21.22 -27.61 23.09
N ALA A 549 -21.02 -27.64 21.77
CA ALA A 549 -21.95 -27.01 20.83
C ALA A 549 -23.34 -27.69 20.84
N LEU A 550 -23.37 -29.03 20.93
CA LEU A 550 -24.59 -29.83 20.96
C LEU A 550 -25.38 -29.69 22.27
N GLN A 551 -24.70 -29.52 23.40
CA GLN A 551 -25.34 -29.26 24.69
C GLN A 551 -26.00 -27.88 24.74
N LYS A 552 -25.39 -26.88 24.08
CA LYS A 552 -25.91 -25.52 24.05
C LYS A 552 -27.10 -25.36 23.10
N ASP A 553 -26.98 -25.81 21.86
CA ASP A 553 -28.10 -25.88 20.91
C ASP A 553 -27.90 -27.02 19.91
N GLN A 554 -28.76 -28.04 19.97
CA GLN A 554 -28.68 -29.19 19.07
C GLN A 554 -28.93 -28.85 17.59
N LYS A 555 -29.72 -27.81 17.27
CA LYS A 555 -30.01 -27.40 15.89
C LYS A 555 -28.84 -26.68 15.24
N ILE A 556 -28.15 -25.84 16.02
CA ILE A 556 -26.98 -25.10 15.53
C ILE A 556 -25.74 -26.00 15.61
N GLY A 557 -25.54 -26.72 16.70
CA GLY A 557 -24.38 -27.61 16.90
C GLY A 557 -24.27 -28.73 15.86
N VAL A 558 -25.38 -29.24 15.32
CA VAL A 558 -25.34 -30.25 14.23
C VAL A 558 -24.77 -29.69 12.92
N GLN A 559 -24.72 -28.36 12.75
CA GLN A 559 -24.15 -27.71 11.57
C GLN A 559 -22.68 -28.02 11.38
N ILE A 560 -21.95 -28.28 12.48
CA ILE A 560 -20.55 -28.74 12.47
C ILE A 560 -20.36 -29.96 11.54
N PHE A 561 -21.36 -30.84 11.49
CA PHE A 561 -21.30 -32.07 10.72
C PHE A 561 -22.02 -31.99 9.36
N THR A 562 -23.01 -31.10 9.21
CA THR A 562 -23.83 -31.00 8.00
C THR A 562 -23.32 -29.98 6.99
N LYS A 563 -22.75 -28.85 7.43
CA LYS A 563 -22.21 -27.78 6.56
C LYS A 563 -20.77 -28.01 6.08
N ARG A 564 -20.13 -29.11 6.51
CA ARG A 564 -18.75 -29.43 6.10
C ARG A 564 -18.64 -29.55 4.58
N PRO A 565 -17.72 -28.83 3.91
CA PRO A 565 -17.57 -28.87 2.46
C PRO A 565 -17.18 -30.28 1.99
N THR A 566 -17.87 -30.79 0.98
CA THR A 566 -17.71 -32.14 0.42
C THR A 566 -16.56 -32.29 -0.58
N SER A 567 -15.60 -31.35 -0.65
CA SER A 567 -14.55 -31.42 -1.67
C SER A 567 -13.70 -32.68 -1.52
N GLU A 568 -13.58 -33.44 -2.62
CA GLU A 568 -12.99 -34.80 -2.69
C GLU A 568 -11.50 -34.86 -2.33
N GLU A 569 -10.86 -33.71 -2.09
CA GLU A 569 -9.40 -33.59 -2.00
C GLU A 569 -8.85 -33.32 -0.59
N ARG A 570 -9.70 -33.22 0.45
CA ARG A 570 -9.23 -32.97 1.83
C ARG A 570 -9.22 -34.24 2.67
N ARG A 571 -8.02 -34.68 3.09
CA ARG A 571 -7.82 -35.64 4.18
C ARG A 571 -8.66 -35.21 5.40
N GLY A 572 -9.50 -36.10 5.92
CA GLY A 572 -10.33 -35.84 7.10
C GLY A 572 -11.85 -35.86 6.86
N GLN A 573 -12.34 -36.67 5.93
CA GLN A 573 -13.77 -36.97 5.87
C GLN A 573 -14.19 -37.69 7.15
N LEU A 574 -15.05 -37.04 7.92
CA LEU A 574 -15.69 -37.64 9.08
C LEU A 574 -16.53 -38.83 8.63
N ASN A 575 -16.28 -40.00 9.21
CA ASN A 575 -17.10 -41.17 8.95
C ASN A 575 -18.48 -40.95 9.55
N ALA A 576 -19.51 -41.07 8.71
CA ALA A 576 -20.90 -40.87 9.14
C ALA A 576 -21.32 -41.83 10.27
N ASP A 577 -20.75 -43.05 10.32
CA ASP A 577 -21.02 -44.01 11.39
C ASP A 577 -20.51 -43.52 12.76
N ASP A 578 -19.34 -42.86 12.79
CA ASP A 578 -18.75 -42.32 14.03
C ASP A 578 -19.56 -41.13 14.53
N VAL A 579 -20.00 -40.24 13.62
CA VAL A 579 -20.87 -39.10 13.94
C VAL A 579 -22.22 -39.59 14.46
N ILE A 580 -22.83 -40.60 13.82
CA ILE A 580 -24.09 -41.18 14.31
C ILE A 580 -23.93 -41.76 15.71
N THR A 581 -22.86 -42.52 15.94
CA THR A 581 -22.56 -43.11 17.26
C THR A 581 -22.39 -42.04 18.32
N TYR A 582 -21.73 -40.94 17.98
CA TYR A 582 -21.54 -39.79 18.88
C TYR A 582 -22.86 -39.07 19.18
N LEU A 583 -23.69 -38.85 18.15
CA LEU A 583 -24.97 -38.15 18.26
C LEU A 583 -26.08 -38.96 18.95
N GLN A 584 -25.86 -40.25 19.28
CA GLN A 584 -26.86 -41.07 19.98
C GLN A 584 -27.35 -40.45 21.30
N LYS A 585 -26.51 -39.64 21.97
CA LYS A 585 -26.86 -38.93 23.19
C LYS A 585 -27.79 -37.72 22.96
N HIS A 586 -27.85 -37.20 21.74
CA HIS A 586 -28.56 -35.97 21.36
C HIS A 586 -29.60 -36.28 20.28
N SER A 587 -30.79 -36.71 20.71
CA SER A 587 -31.85 -37.24 19.81
C SER A 587 -32.27 -36.28 18.69
N GLN A 588 -32.28 -34.97 18.94
CA GLN A 588 -32.67 -33.99 17.94
C GLN A 588 -31.55 -33.75 16.92
N ALA A 589 -30.30 -33.67 17.36
CA ALA A 589 -29.15 -33.54 16.48
C ALA A 589 -28.98 -34.78 15.59
N LEU A 590 -29.18 -35.98 16.16
CA LEU A 590 -29.17 -37.24 15.42
C LEU A 590 -30.22 -37.27 14.31
N LEU A 591 -31.45 -36.84 14.60
CA LEU A 591 -32.52 -36.77 13.61
C LEU A 591 -32.17 -35.82 12.46
N LEU A 592 -31.68 -34.61 12.78
CA LEU A 592 -31.29 -33.62 11.76
C LEU A 592 -30.11 -34.09 10.91
N TYR A 593 -29.13 -34.77 11.53
CA TYR A 593 -28.00 -35.33 10.81
C TYR A 593 -28.42 -36.46 9.88
N LEU A 594 -29.29 -37.37 10.33
CA LEU A 594 -29.83 -38.44 9.49
C LEU A 594 -30.71 -37.90 8.35
N GLU A 595 -31.53 -36.86 8.61
CA GLU A 595 -32.27 -36.13 7.57
C GLU A 595 -31.31 -35.58 6.49
N HIS A 596 -30.22 -34.93 6.89
CA HIS A 596 -29.20 -34.43 5.96
C HIS A 596 -28.51 -35.56 5.17
N LEU A 597 -28.12 -36.67 5.82
CA LEU A 597 -27.47 -37.79 5.14
C LEU A 597 -28.39 -38.46 4.10
N VAL A 598 -29.68 -38.62 4.43
CA VAL A 598 -30.65 -39.34 3.61
C VAL A 598 -31.28 -38.46 2.54
N LEU A 599 -31.72 -37.25 2.88
CA LEU A 599 -32.49 -36.38 1.97
C LEU A 599 -31.59 -35.47 1.14
N GLU A 600 -30.57 -34.86 1.77
CA GLU A 600 -29.71 -33.88 1.09
C GLU A 600 -28.52 -34.57 0.40
N LYS A 601 -27.75 -35.39 1.13
CA LYS A 601 -26.61 -36.14 0.57
C LYS A 601 -27.01 -37.40 -0.21
N LYS A 602 -28.27 -37.84 -0.11
CA LYS A 602 -28.82 -39.02 -0.80
C LYS A 602 -27.98 -40.30 -0.65
N LEU A 603 -27.37 -40.49 0.52
CA LEU A 603 -26.52 -41.66 0.78
C LEU A 603 -27.34 -42.95 0.76
N GLN A 604 -26.87 -43.95 0.02
CA GLN A 604 -27.56 -45.23 -0.21
C GLN A 604 -27.16 -46.31 0.82
N LYS A 605 -27.01 -45.97 2.11
CA LYS A 605 -26.71 -46.95 3.17
C LYS A 605 -27.97 -47.35 3.94
N GLU A 606 -28.34 -48.65 3.91
CA GLU A 606 -29.55 -49.19 4.54
C GLU A 606 -29.69 -48.84 6.04
N LYS A 607 -28.57 -48.83 6.76
CA LYS A 607 -28.53 -48.53 8.19
C LYS A 607 -29.09 -47.14 8.52
N TYR A 608 -28.80 -46.13 7.69
CA TYR A 608 -29.19 -44.73 7.96
C TYR A 608 -30.67 -44.50 7.73
N HIS A 609 -31.18 -45.02 6.62
CA HIS A 609 -32.60 -44.98 6.28
C HIS A 609 -33.43 -45.75 7.30
N THR A 610 -32.98 -46.94 7.73
CA THR A 610 -33.65 -47.70 8.80
C THR A 610 -33.70 -46.89 10.11
N HIS A 611 -32.58 -46.28 10.51
CA HIS A 611 -32.52 -45.50 11.74
C HIS A 611 -33.42 -44.26 11.70
N LEU A 612 -33.40 -43.52 10.58
CA LEU A 612 -34.26 -42.38 10.37
C LEU A 612 -35.75 -42.77 10.41
N ALA A 613 -36.12 -43.87 9.75
CA ALA A 613 -37.49 -44.37 9.73
C ALA A 613 -37.97 -44.79 11.14
N VAL A 614 -37.10 -45.41 11.94
CA VAL A 614 -37.42 -45.77 13.33
C VAL A 614 -37.66 -44.51 14.17
N LEU A 615 -36.79 -43.51 14.06
CA LEU A 615 -36.93 -42.24 14.81
C LEU A 615 -38.19 -41.47 14.38
N TYR A 616 -38.53 -41.47 13.09
CA TYR A 616 -39.80 -40.89 12.62
C TYR A 616 -41.00 -41.66 13.15
N ALA A 617 -40.98 -42.98 13.13
CA ALA A 617 -42.06 -43.81 13.69
C ALA A 617 -42.23 -43.57 15.20
N GLU A 618 -41.13 -43.53 15.96
CA GLU A 618 -41.15 -43.23 17.40
C GLU A 618 -41.67 -41.81 17.69
N LYS A 619 -41.28 -40.83 16.87
CA LYS A 619 -41.80 -39.46 16.98
C LYS A 619 -43.31 -39.42 16.75
N VAL A 620 -43.81 -40.10 15.72
CA VAL A 620 -45.25 -40.18 15.43
C VAL A 620 -45.98 -40.91 16.56
N LEU A 621 -45.49 -42.06 17.03
CA LEU A 621 -46.07 -42.80 18.14
C LEU A 621 -46.10 -41.98 19.44
N GLY A 622 -45.01 -41.26 19.76
CA GLY A 622 -44.95 -40.39 20.93
C GLY A 622 -45.89 -39.18 20.85
N LEU A 623 -46.16 -38.68 19.64
CA LEU A 623 -47.16 -37.65 19.39
C LEU A 623 -48.59 -38.20 19.52
N ILE A 624 -48.84 -39.44 19.08
CA ILE A 624 -50.13 -40.13 19.23
C ILE A 624 -50.43 -40.41 20.71
N SER A 625 -49.44 -40.83 21.50
CA SER A 625 -49.63 -41.13 22.93
C SER A 625 -49.86 -39.88 23.79
N ARG A 626 -49.61 -38.67 23.27
CA ARG A 626 -49.80 -37.41 24.00
C ARG A 626 -51.18 -36.81 23.70
N PRO A 627 -52.06 -36.66 24.71
CA PRO A 627 -53.41 -36.14 24.51
C PRO A 627 -53.48 -34.65 24.12
N SER A 628 -52.36 -33.91 24.19
CA SER A 628 -52.27 -32.47 23.90
C SER A 628 -51.59 -32.14 22.56
N THR A 629 -51.43 -33.12 21.68
CA THR A 629 -50.77 -32.93 20.38
C THR A 629 -51.69 -32.18 19.40
N SER A 630 -51.16 -31.14 18.75
CA SER A 630 -51.86 -30.46 17.64
C SER A 630 -51.97 -31.39 16.42
N GLU A 631 -53.15 -31.45 15.79
CA GLU A 631 -53.38 -32.23 14.55
C GLU A 631 -52.42 -31.83 13.43
N GLU A 632 -51.99 -30.57 13.38
CA GLU A 632 -51.01 -30.07 12.41
C GLU A 632 -49.62 -30.69 12.67
N GLN A 633 -49.19 -30.79 13.93
CA GLN A 633 -47.91 -31.41 14.28
C GLN A 633 -47.91 -32.91 13.98
N LEU A 634 -49.03 -33.58 14.25
CA LEU A 634 -49.19 -35.00 13.97
C LEU A 634 -49.22 -35.28 12.47
N SER A 635 -50.01 -34.52 11.70
CA SER A 635 -50.10 -34.66 10.24
C SER A 635 -48.76 -34.37 9.56
N ALA A 636 -48.04 -33.31 9.99
CA ALA A 636 -46.70 -33.01 9.47
C ALA A 636 -45.69 -34.13 9.76
N ALA A 637 -45.71 -34.70 10.97
CA ALA A 637 -44.84 -35.82 11.33
C ALA A 637 -45.18 -37.10 10.53
N ARG A 638 -46.47 -37.40 10.35
CA ARG A 638 -46.93 -38.54 9.54
C ARG A 638 -46.55 -38.39 8.07
N GLN A 639 -46.72 -37.21 7.49
CA GLN A 639 -46.34 -36.95 6.10
C GLN A 639 -44.85 -37.16 5.87
N LYS A 640 -43.99 -36.73 6.81
CA LYS A 640 -42.54 -36.99 6.73
C LYS A 640 -42.23 -38.49 6.72
N LEU A 641 -42.87 -39.26 7.60
CA LEU A 641 -42.73 -40.72 7.65
C LEU A 641 -43.21 -41.37 6.35
N GLN A 642 -44.42 -41.01 5.88
CA GLN A 642 -45.00 -41.57 4.66
C GLN A 642 -44.16 -41.29 3.43
N ARG A 643 -43.60 -40.07 3.29
CA ARG A 643 -42.68 -39.75 2.19
C ARG A 643 -41.43 -40.62 2.23
N LEU A 644 -40.79 -40.74 3.40
CA LEU A 644 -39.60 -41.57 3.54
C LEU A 644 -39.87 -43.05 3.18
N LEU A 645 -41.00 -43.60 3.64
CA LEU A 645 -41.40 -44.99 3.34
C LEU A 645 -41.73 -45.21 1.85
N LYS A 646 -42.30 -44.21 1.17
CA LYS A 646 -42.58 -44.30 -0.27
C LYS A 646 -41.31 -44.19 -1.11
N GLU A 647 -40.46 -43.22 -0.80
CA GLU A 647 -39.30 -42.83 -1.61
C GLU A 647 -38.08 -43.74 -1.41
N SER A 648 -37.83 -44.21 -0.18
CA SER A 648 -36.68 -45.08 0.10
C SER A 648 -37.04 -46.56 -0.03
N ASN A 649 -36.11 -47.35 -0.57
CA ASN A 649 -36.14 -48.82 -0.54
C ASN A 649 -35.12 -49.40 0.45
N LEU A 650 -34.35 -48.55 1.12
CA LEU A 650 -33.15 -48.94 1.85
C LEU A 650 -33.40 -49.03 3.36
N TYR A 651 -34.51 -49.61 3.80
CA TYR A 651 -34.75 -49.77 5.24
C TYR A 651 -35.27 -51.16 5.58
N ARG A 652 -35.03 -51.58 6.82
CA ARG A 652 -35.51 -52.87 7.32
C ARG A 652 -37.00 -52.83 7.60
N VAL A 653 -37.77 -53.27 6.61
CA VAL A 653 -39.23 -53.23 6.63
C VAL A 653 -39.80 -54.00 7.82
N GLN A 654 -39.29 -55.21 8.11
CA GLN A 654 -39.76 -56.05 9.24
C GLN A 654 -39.59 -55.38 10.60
N LEU A 655 -38.52 -54.61 10.79
CA LEU A 655 -38.24 -53.91 12.05
C LEU A 655 -39.24 -52.77 12.29
N LEU A 656 -39.58 -52.02 11.24
CA LEU A 656 -40.59 -50.97 11.31
C LEU A 656 -42.00 -51.53 11.49
N LEU A 657 -42.31 -52.63 10.79
CA LEU A 657 -43.59 -53.31 10.88
C LEU A 657 -43.84 -53.80 12.31
N GLY A 658 -42.82 -54.38 12.96
CA GLY A 658 -42.88 -54.79 14.37
C GLY A 658 -43.13 -53.64 15.35
N LYS A 659 -42.75 -52.39 15.02
CA LYS A 659 -43.04 -51.21 15.86
C LYS A 659 -44.41 -50.57 15.58
N ILE A 660 -44.94 -50.73 14.37
CA ILE A 660 -46.15 -50.02 13.90
C ILE A 660 -47.39 -50.92 13.94
N GLN A 661 -47.24 -52.25 13.90
CA GLN A 661 -48.34 -53.22 13.83
C GLN A 661 -49.41 -53.05 14.92
N ASP A 662 -49.02 -52.60 16.11
CA ASP A 662 -49.92 -52.45 17.26
C ASP A 662 -50.74 -51.15 17.21
N SER A 663 -50.41 -50.23 16.32
CA SER A 663 -51.12 -48.96 16.18
C SER A 663 -52.26 -49.06 15.16
N GLU A 664 -53.49 -48.82 15.60
CA GLU A 664 -54.68 -48.77 14.75
C GLU A 664 -54.72 -47.52 13.83
N LEU A 665 -53.94 -46.48 14.15
CA LEU A 665 -53.97 -45.21 13.42
C LEU A 665 -53.04 -45.17 12.19
N LEU A 666 -52.09 -46.11 12.11
CA LEU A 666 -51.00 -46.12 11.12
C LEU A 666 -51.24 -47.14 9.99
N LEU A 667 -52.49 -47.27 9.52
CA LEU A 667 -52.87 -48.26 8.52
C LEU A 667 -52.23 -48.03 7.14
N LEU A 668 -52.11 -46.77 6.70
CA LEU A 668 -51.47 -46.42 5.42
C LEU A 668 -49.98 -46.76 5.42
N GLU A 669 -49.31 -46.46 6.53
CA GLU A 669 -47.90 -46.78 6.75
C GLU A 669 -47.70 -48.32 6.76
N ARG A 670 -48.60 -49.07 7.42
CA ARG A 670 -48.61 -50.54 7.39
C ARG A 670 -48.79 -51.10 5.99
N ALA A 671 -49.74 -50.59 5.23
CA ALA A 671 -49.96 -51.02 3.84
C ALA A 671 -48.73 -50.76 2.96
N THR A 672 -48.09 -49.59 3.12
CA THR A 672 -46.86 -49.24 2.41
C THR A 672 -45.72 -50.22 2.77
N LEU A 673 -45.57 -50.57 4.06
CA LEU A 673 -44.57 -51.54 4.52
C LEU A 673 -44.82 -52.95 3.97
N HIS A 674 -46.06 -53.47 4.04
CA HIS A 674 -46.37 -54.77 3.43
C HIS A 674 -46.10 -54.77 1.92
N GLY A 675 -46.34 -53.65 1.22
CA GLY A 675 -45.99 -53.54 -0.19
C GLY A 675 -44.50 -53.56 -0.49
N LYS A 676 -43.65 -53.04 0.40
CA LYS A 676 -42.19 -53.17 0.26
C LYS A 676 -41.69 -54.59 0.55
N LEU A 677 -42.47 -55.41 1.26
CA LEU A 677 -42.18 -56.83 1.49
C LEU A 677 -42.70 -57.73 0.36
N GLU A 678 -43.28 -57.16 -0.70
CA GLU A 678 -43.98 -57.89 -1.78
C GLU A 678 -45.20 -58.71 -1.28
N GLU A 679 -45.66 -58.45 -0.06
CA GLU A 679 -46.89 -59.02 0.52
C GLU A 679 -48.08 -58.16 0.10
N HIS A 680 -48.31 -58.09 -1.21
CA HIS A 680 -49.34 -57.24 -1.81
C HIS A 680 -50.75 -57.66 -1.41
N ASP A 681 -50.98 -58.95 -1.18
CA ASP A 681 -52.23 -59.50 -0.66
C ASP A 681 -52.60 -58.85 0.69
N LYS A 682 -51.65 -58.81 1.64
CA LYS A 682 -51.86 -58.19 2.95
C LYS A 682 -51.99 -56.68 2.86
N ALA A 683 -51.17 -56.03 2.02
CA ALA A 683 -51.24 -54.59 1.81
C ALA A 683 -52.61 -54.17 1.26
N LEU A 684 -53.09 -54.87 0.22
CA LEU A 684 -54.39 -54.63 -0.38
C LEU A 684 -55.53 -54.97 0.58
N HIS A 685 -55.41 -56.03 1.38
CA HIS A 685 -56.41 -56.34 2.40
C HIS A 685 -56.51 -55.22 3.47
N VAL A 686 -55.39 -54.63 3.89
CA VAL A 686 -55.39 -53.47 4.80
C VAL A 686 -56.06 -52.26 4.15
N LEU A 687 -55.77 -51.96 2.88
CA LEU A 687 -56.36 -50.81 2.18
C LEU A 687 -57.86 -51.00 1.89
N VAL A 688 -58.27 -52.18 1.43
CA VAL A 688 -59.63 -52.48 0.98
C VAL A 688 -60.57 -52.78 2.13
N HIS A 689 -60.15 -53.60 3.12
CA HIS A 689 -61.06 -54.04 4.18
C HIS A 689 -60.94 -53.21 5.46
N GLN A 690 -59.75 -52.76 5.84
CA GLN A 690 -59.55 -51.98 7.07
C GLN A 690 -59.76 -50.48 6.83
N LEU A 691 -59.11 -49.91 5.81
CA LEU A 691 -59.26 -48.50 5.44
C LEU A 691 -60.52 -48.22 4.61
N LYS A 692 -61.05 -49.21 3.88
CA LYS A 692 -62.21 -49.08 2.96
C LYS A 692 -62.03 -47.97 1.94
N ASP A 693 -60.79 -47.74 1.51
CA ASP A 693 -60.45 -46.69 0.55
C ASP A 693 -60.00 -47.32 -0.78
N SER A 694 -60.91 -47.34 -1.75
CA SER A 694 -60.65 -47.85 -3.10
C SER A 694 -59.61 -47.01 -3.84
N SER A 695 -59.59 -45.69 -3.58
CA SER A 695 -58.65 -44.79 -4.23
C SER A 695 -57.22 -45.03 -3.75
N ALA A 696 -57.02 -45.20 -2.44
CA ALA A 696 -55.72 -45.54 -1.87
C ALA A 696 -55.20 -46.91 -2.37
N ALA A 697 -56.08 -47.87 -2.63
CA ALA A 697 -55.73 -49.16 -3.22
C ALA A 697 -55.27 -49.04 -4.69
N GLU A 698 -55.99 -48.27 -5.52
CA GLU A 698 -55.59 -47.96 -6.91
C GLU A 698 -54.26 -47.19 -6.96
N GLU A 699 -54.07 -46.21 -6.07
CA GLU A 699 -52.82 -45.46 -5.92
C GLU A 699 -51.66 -46.35 -5.50
N TYR A 700 -51.89 -47.28 -4.55
CA TYR A 700 -50.89 -48.25 -4.13
C TYR A 700 -50.46 -49.16 -5.28
N CYS A 701 -51.40 -49.71 -6.05
CA CYS A 701 -51.08 -50.54 -7.23
C CYS A 701 -50.31 -49.73 -8.27
N SER A 702 -50.67 -48.46 -8.47
CA SER A 702 -49.96 -47.56 -9.38
C SER A 702 -48.55 -47.23 -8.90
N TRP A 703 -48.36 -47.00 -7.60
CA TRP A 703 -47.06 -46.74 -6.98
C TRP A 703 -46.15 -47.98 -7.01
N ALA A 704 -46.66 -49.13 -6.58
CA ALA A 704 -45.90 -50.38 -6.53
C ALA A 704 -45.48 -50.87 -7.93
N SER A 705 -46.25 -50.53 -8.96
CA SER A 705 -45.94 -50.90 -10.35
C SER A 705 -45.13 -49.86 -11.14
N ALA A 706 -44.82 -48.69 -10.57
CA ALA A 706 -44.22 -47.57 -11.31
C ALA A 706 -42.83 -47.87 -11.89
N SER A 707 -42.04 -48.71 -11.22
CA SER A 707 -40.67 -49.07 -11.64
C SER A 707 -40.55 -50.49 -12.20
N GLN A 708 -41.68 -51.17 -12.40
CA GLN A 708 -41.71 -52.59 -12.76
C GLN A 708 -42.27 -52.79 -14.16
N ASP A 709 -42.06 -54.00 -14.69
CA ASP A 709 -42.56 -54.37 -16.00
C ASP A 709 -44.10 -54.36 -16.06
N SER A 710 -44.63 -54.17 -17.26
CA SER A 710 -46.07 -54.18 -17.53
C SER A 710 -46.75 -55.47 -17.02
N SER A 711 -46.05 -56.61 -17.03
CA SER A 711 -46.53 -57.89 -16.48
C SER A 711 -46.74 -57.86 -14.96
N TYR A 712 -45.87 -57.17 -14.23
CA TYR A 712 -45.98 -57.00 -12.78
C TYR A 712 -47.14 -56.10 -12.41
N ARG A 713 -47.29 -54.98 -13.13
CA ARG A 713 -48.47 -54.12 -13.04
C ARG A 713 -49.74 -54.92 -13.27
N GLN A 714 -49.78 -55.70 -14.35
CA GLN A 714 -50.91 -56.56 -14.66
C GLN A 714 -51.23 -57.51 -13.50
N ASN A 715 -50.26 -58.22 -12.94
CA ASN A 715 -50.49 -59.16 -11.83
C ASN A 715 -51.04 -58.46 -10.57
N LEU A 716 -50.52 -57.29 -10.18
CA LEU A 716 -51.02 -56.51 -9.05
C LEU A 716 -52.48 -56.09 -9.20
N PHE A 717 -52.86 -55.62 -10.39
CA PHE A 717 -54.24 -55.23 -10.67
C PHE A 717 -55.18 -56.46 -10.69
N HIS A 718 -54.71 -57.64 -11.13
CA HIS A 718 -55.46 -58.89 -10.97
C HIS A 718 -55.62 -59.30 -9.51
N GLN A 719 -54.59 -59.10 -8.67
CA GLN A 719 -54.69 -59.34 -7.23
C GLN A 719 -55.70 -58.39 -6.57
N LEU A 720 -55.68 -57.10 -6.90
CA LEU A 720 -56.69 -56.15 -6.43
C LEU A 720 -58.10 -56.56 -6.84
N LEU A 721 -58.28 -56.99 -8.10
CA LEU A 721 -59.55 -57.51 -8.58
C LEU A 721 -59.99 -58.75 -7.78
N SER A 722 -59.08 -59.68 -7.50
CA SER A 722 -59.40 -60.84 -6.67
C SER A 722 -59.78 -60.47 -5.24
N VAL A 723 -59.14 -59.47 -4.63
CA VAL A 723 -59.48 -58.97 -3.29
C VAL A 723 -60.86 -58.29 -3.28
N TYR A 724 -61.24 -57.59 -4.36
CA TYR A 724 -62.60 -57.04 -4.47
C TYR A 724 -63.67 -58.10 -4.70
N LEU A 725 -63.34 -59.20 -5.38
CA LEU A 725 -64.26 -60.29 -5.72
C LEU A 725 -64.28 -61.42 -4.68
N ASP A 726 -63.43 -61.36 -3.65
CA ASP A 726 -63.34 -62.40 -2.63
C ASP A 726 -64.67 -62.51 -1.84
N PRO A 727 -65.38 -63.65 -1.94
CA PRO A 727 -66.67 -63.82 -1.26
C PRO A 727 -66.53 -64.03 0.25
N ASP A 728 -65.34 -64.40 0.74
CA ASP A 728 -65.15 -64.85 2.14
C ASP A 728 -64.93 -63.69 3.14
N VAL A 729 -64.92 -62.44 2.67
CA VAL A 729 -64.59 -61.28 3.51
C VAL A 729 -65.87 -60.60 4.06
N PRO A 730 -65.92 -60.26 5.37
CA PRO A 730 -67.08 -59.58 5.96
C PRO A 730 -67.36 -58.24 5.27
N GLY A 731 -68.48 -58.18 4.54
CA GLY A 731 -68.85 -57.06 3.67
C GLY A 731 -69.29 -57.51 2.27
N GLY A 732 -68.96 -58.74 1.88
CA GLY A 732 -69.28 -59.30 0.57
C GLY A 732 -68.45 -58.67 -0.56
N ALA A 733 -68.56 -59.24 -1.75
CA ALA A 733 -67.84 -58.77 -2.92
C ALA A 733 -68.14 -57.29 -3.22
N GLN A 734 -67.10 -56.47 -3.36
CA GLN A 734 -67.19 -55.05 -3.72
C GLN A 734 -67.40 -54.91 -5.24
N THR A 735 -68.58 -55.34 -5.71
CA THR A 735 -68.92 -55.40 -7.14
C THR A 735 -68.74 -54.06 -7.86
N VAL A 736 -69.13 -52.94 -7.23
CA VAL A 736 -68.97 -51.60 -7.80
C VAL A 736 -67.49 -51.25 -8.01
N ALA A 737 -66.65 -51.45 -7.00
CA ALA A 737 -65.22 -51.18 -7.09
C ALA A 737 -64.53 -52.09 -8.11
N ALA A 738 -64.91 -53.37 -8.19
CA ALA A 738 -64.40 -54.30 -9.19
C ALA A 738 -64.75 -53.88 -10.63
N VAL A 739 -65.99 -53.45 -10.87
CA VAL A 739 -66.44 -52.97 -12.19
C VAL A 739 -65.75 -51.66 -12.58
N ASP A 740 -65.63 -50.72 -11.63
CA ASP A 740 -64.92 -49.46 -11.85
C ASP A 740 -63.45 -49.69 -12.15
N LEU A 741 -62.79 -50.62 -11.44
CA LEU A 741 -61.40 -51.01 -11.68
C LEU A 741 -61.20 -51.57 -13.10
N LEU A 742 -62.08 -52.49 -13.53
CA LEU A 742 -62.04 -53.07 -14.87
C LEU A 742 -62.25 -52.04 -15.97
N ASN A 743 -63.15 -51.08 -15.76
CA ASN A 743 -63.46 -50.05 -16.76
C ASN A 743 -62.38 -48.97 -16.83
N ARG A 744 -61.77 -48.57 -15.70
CA ARG A 744 -60.71 -47.55 -15.65
C ARG A 744 -59.37 -48.04 -16.18
N HIS A 745 -59.04 -49.31 -15.97
CA HIS A 745 -57.75 -49.89 -16.31
C HIS A 745 -57.85 -51.06 -17.30
N ALA A 746 -58.82 -51.01 -18.23
CA ALA A 746 -59.09 -52.10 -19.19
C ALA A 746 -57.87 -52.55 -20.01
N GLU A 747 -56.91 -51.65 -20.25
CA GLU A 747 -55.67 -51.92 -20.97
C GLU A 747 -54.62 -52.72 -20.17
N VAL A 748 -54.73 -52.73 -18.85
CA VAL A 748 -53.77 -53.39 -17.95
C VAL A 748 -54.13 -54.87 -17.77
N PHE A 749 -55.42 -55.22 -17.84
CA PHE A 749 -55.91 -56.56 -17.59
C PHE A 749 -55.77 -57.50 -18.78
N ASP A 750 -55.50 -58.79 -18.52
CA ASP A 750 -55.58 -59.84 -19.52
C ASP A 750 -57.04 -60.29 -19.57
N ALA A 751 -57.71 -59.95 -20.67
CA ALA A 751 -59.13 -60.27 -20.87
C ALA A 751 -59.44 -61.75 -20.62
N VAL A 752 -58.52 -62.67 -20.95
CA VAL A 752 -58.73 -64.11 -20.79
C VAL A 752 -58.65 -64.53 -19.33
N ARG A 753 -57.76 -63.90 -18.53
CA ARG A 753 -57.65 -64.17 -17.08
C ARG A 753 -58.80 -63.57 -16.32
N VAL A 754 -59.18 -62.32 -16.63
CA VAL A 754 -60.33 -61.67 -16.01
C VAL A 754 -61.59 -62.51 -16.21
N LEU A 755 -61.87 -62.97 -17.43
CA LEU A 755 -63.04 -63.80 -17.73
C LEU A 755 -63.11 -65.11 -16.92
N LYS A 756 -61.99 -65.62 -16.39
CA LYS A 756 -61.95 -66.81 -15.53
C LYS A 756 -62.17 -66.49 -14.04
N LEU A 757 -61.94 -65.24 -13.63
CA LEU A 757 -62.07 -64.78 -12.24
C LEU A 757 -63.47 -64.23 -11.94
N LEU A 758 -64.21 -63.87 -12.98
CA LEU A 758 -65.52 -63.24 -12.82
C LEU A 758 -66.60 -64.23 -12.38
N PRO A 759 -67.51 -63.82 -11.48
CA PRO A 759 -68.68 -64.61 -11.12
C PRO A 759 -69.58 -64.92 -12.33
N GLU A 760 -70.11 -66.14 -12.40
CA GLU A 760 -70.91 -66.61 -13.55
C GLU A 760 -72.27 -65.88 -13.68
N ASP A 761 -72.73 -65.19 -12.63
CA ASP A 761 -73.96 -64.40 -12.58
C ASP A 761 -73.83 -63.01 -13.24
N TRP A 762 -72.62 -62.59 -13.62
CA TRP A 762 -72.40 -61.28 -14.23
C TRP A 762 -72.90 -61.20 -15.67
N SER A 763 -73.76 -60.21 -15.95
CA SER A 763 -74.31 -60.00 -17.29
C SER A 763 -73.27 -59.42 -18.26
N LEU A 764 -73.27 -59.88 -19.53
CA LEU A 764 -72.42 -59.34 -20.59
C LEU A 764 -72.49 -57.81 -20.77
N PRO A 765 -73.64 -57.12 -20.61
CA PRO A 765 -73.71 -55.66 -20.66
C PRO A 765 -72.82 -54.95 -19.64
N LEU A 766 -72.63 -55.53 -18.44
CA LEU A 766 -71.76 -54.99 -17.39
C LEU A 766 -70.28 -55.03 -17.83
N LEU A 767 -69.90 -56.09 -18.56
CA LEU A 767 -68.53 -56.35 -19.02
C LEU A 767 -68.20 -55.73 -20.38
N ARG A 768 -69.21 -55.24 -21.11
CA ARG A 768 -69.05 -54.69 -22.47
C ARG A 768 -67.99 -53.58 -22.54
N PRO A 769 -67.94 -52.57 -21.65
CA PRO A 769 -66.95 -51.50 -21.75
C PRO A 769 -65.53 -52.03 -21.55
N PHE A 770 -65.32 -52.89 -20.55
CA PHE A 770 -64.06 -53.58 -20.31
C PHE A 770 -63.60 -54.41 -21.53
N LEU A 771 -64.44 -55.31 -22.06
CA LEU A 771 -64.07 -56.17 -23.18
C LEU A 771 -63.75 -55.37 -24.45
N CYS A 772 -64.49 -54.29 -24.71
CA CYS A 772 -64.18 -53.39 -25.82
C CYS A 772 -62.83 -52.68 -25.61
N GLY A 773 -62.55 -52.24 -24.38
CA GLY A 773 -61.28 -51.60 -24.02
C GLY A 773 -60.08 -52.53 -24.20
N ALA A 774 -60.14 -53.72 -23.60
CA ALA A 774 -59.08 -54.72 -23.65
C ALA A 774 -58.78 -55.19 -25.08
N MET A 775 -59.81 -55.38 -25.91
CA MET A 775 -59.62 -55.75 -27.32
C MET A 775 -58.99 -54.65 -28.16
N ARG A 776 -59.41 -53.39 -27.97
CA ARG A 776 -58.79 -52.24 -28.66
C ARG A 776 -57.33 -52.08 -28.27
N ALA A 777 -57.01 -52.20 -26.98
CA ALA A 777 -55.63 -52.13 -26.49
C ALA A 777 -54.75 -53.23 -27.10
N THR A 778 -55.24 -54.46 -27.15
CA THR A 778 -54.52 -55.59 -27.77
C THR A 778 -54.22 -55.36 -29.26
N VAL A 779 -55.22 -54.90 -30.02
CA VAL A 779 -55.05 -54.60 -31.45
C VAL A 779 -54.08 -53.41 -31.66
N HIS A 780 -54.19 -52.38 -30.81
CA HIS A 780 -53.31 -51.22 -30.86
C HIS A 780 -51.85 -51.60 -30.59
N ALA A 781 -51.57 -52.35 -29.52
CA ALA A 781 -50.23 -52.82 -29.18
C ALA A 781 -49.58 -53.60 -30.35
N ARG A 782 -50.34 -54.51 -30.98
CA ARG A 782 -49.85 -55.26 -32.16
C ARG A 782 -49.43 -54.34 -33.30
N CYS A 783 -50.24 -53.33 -33.62
CA CYS A 783 -49.96 -52.41 -34.71
C CYS A 783 -48.74 -51.53 -34.40
N THR A 784 -48.64 -51.01 -33.17
CA THR A 784 -47.53 -50.16 -32.72
C THR A 784 -46.19 -50.91 -32.76
N SER A 785 -46.15 -52.15 -32.27
CA SER A 785 -44.93 -52.97 -32.35
C SER A 785 -44.47 -53.26 -33.79
N GLN A 786 -45.40 -53.38 -34.75
CA GLN A 786 -45.06 -53.56 -36.16
C GLN A 786 -44.41 -52.30 -36.76
N VAL A 787 -44.87 -51.11 -36.36
CA VAL A 787 -44.28 -49.82 -36.77
C VAL A 787 -42.89 -49.65 -36.18
N ALA A 788 -42.72 -49.90 -34.88
CA ALA A 788 -41.43 -49.80 -34.19
C ALA A 788 -40.37 -50.71 -34.83
N LEU A 789 -40.74 -51.96 -35.17
CA LEU A 789 -39.85 -52.88 -35.89
C LEU A 789 -39.43 -52.34 -37.27
N GLY A 790 -40.36 -51.72 -38.00
CA GLY A 790 -40.09 -51.08 -39.29
C GLY A 790 -39.08 -49.94 -39.17
N LEU A 791 -39.25 -49.08 -38.17
CA LEU A 791 -38.36 -47.94 -37.90
C LEU A 791 -36.95 -48.40 -37.47
N ALA A 792 -36.85 -49.36 -36.56
CA ALA A 792 -35.58 -49.90 -36.10
C ALA A 792 -34.76 -50.53 -37.24
N ARG A 793 -35.44 -51.22 -38.18
CA ARG A 793 -34.81 -51.76 -39.39
C ARG A 793 -34.26 -50.66 -40.30
N ALA A 794 -35.00 -49.56 -40.47
CA ALA A 794 -34.56 -48.42 -41.27
C ALA A 794 -33.34 -47.71 -40.64
N GLN A 795 -33.35 -47.50 -39.33
CA GLN A 795 -32.25 -46.85 -38.59
C GLN A 795 -30.96 -47.69 -38.65
N ASN A 796 -31.05 -49.01 -38.50
CA ASN A 796 -29.91 -49.91 -38.63
C ASN A 796 -29.25 -49.79 -40.02
N LEU A 797 -30.08 -49.74 -41.07
CA LEU A 797 -29.61 -49.56 -42.45
C LEU A 797 -28.85 -48.24 -42.65
N GLN A 798 -29.33 -47.15 -42.05
CA GLN A 798 -28.70 -45.84 -42.12
C GLN A 798 -27.34 -45.81 -41.38
N LEU A 799 -27.27 -46.41 -40.19
CA LEU A 799 -26.01 -46.50 -39.43
C LEU A 799 -24.95 -47.34 -40.16
N LEU A 800 -25.35 -48.42 -40.85
CA LEU A 800 -24.46 -49.21 -41.69
C LEU A 800 -23.90 -48.39 -42.86
N HIS A 801 -24.73 -47.53 -43.48
CA HIS A 801 -24.29 -46.61 -44.52
C HIS A 801 -23.27 -45.60 -44.00
N ASP A 802 -23.54 -44.96 -42.86
CA ASP A 802 -22.62 -43.99 -42.25
C ASP A 802 -21.28 -44.63 -41.88
N ARG A 803 -21.29 -45.84 -41.31
CA ARG A 803 -20.06 -46.59 -40.99
C ARG A 803 -19.15 -46.80 -42.20
N LEU A 804 -19.74 -47.03 -43.38
CA LEU A 804 -18.99 -47.19 -44.64
C LEU A 804 -18.43 -45.85 -45.13
N LYS A 805 -19.18 -44.75 -44.96
CA LYS A 805 -18.77 -43.40 -45.37
C LYS A 805 -17.57 -42.86 -44.55
N TYR A 806 -17.48 -43.19 -43.26
CA TYR A 806 -16.41 -42.72 -42.37
C TYR A 806 -15.15 -43.59 -42.34
N ARG A 807 -15.10 -44.70 -43.09
CA ARG A 807 -13.88 -45.50 -43.25
C ARG A 807 -12.86 -44.71 -44.10
N GLY A 808 -12.08 -43.87 -43.44
CA GLY A 808 -11.01 -43.08 -44.05
C GLY A 808 -9.88 -43.95 -44.63
N GLY A 809 -9.09 -43.35 -45.52
CA GLY A 809 -7.94 -43.99 -46.16
C GLY A 809 -6.81 -44.38 -45.18
N PRO A 810 -5.73 -44.99 -45.69
CA PRO A 810 -4.63 -45.48 -44.86
C PRO A 810 -3.95 -44.35 -44.07
N VAL A 811 -3.61 -44.60 -42.80
CA VAL A 811 -2.91 -43.65 -41.91
C VAL A 811 -1.43 -44.04 -41.84
N LEU A 812 -0.53 -43.08 -42.08
CA LEU A 812 0.92 -43.33 -42.05
C LEU A 812 1.47 -43.18 -40.62
N VAL A 813 2.02 -44.25 -40.07
CA VAL A 813 2.70 -44.30 -38.77
C VAL A 813 4.21 -44.27 -39.01
N SER A 814 4.95 -43.40 -38.32
CA SER A 814 6.41 -43.35 -38.41
C SER A 814 7.00 -43.25 -37.01
N GLU A 815 8.21 -43.76 -36.80
CA GLU A 815 8.94 -43.66 -35.52
C GLU A 815 9.13 -42.21 -35.03
N LYS A 816 9.05 -41.21 -35.92
CA LYS A 816 9.15 -39.78 -35.56
C LYS A 816 7.85 -39.19 -34.99
N LYS A 817 6.70 -39.83 -35.18
CA LYS A 817 5.41 -39.35 -34.66
C LYS A 817 5.09 -40.08 -33.36
N GLY A 818 4.91 -39.32 -32.28
CA GLY A 818 4.43 -39.85 -31.01
C GLY A 818 2.92 -40.10 -31.02
N CYS A 819 2.49 -41.03 -30.18
CA CYS A 819 1.09 -41.22 -29.82
C CYS A 819 0.52 -39.95 -29.18
N GLN A 820 -0.66 -39.50 -29.60
CA GLN A 820 -1.26 -38.25 -29.10
C GLN A 820 -1.68 -38.30 -27.63
N LEU A 821 -1.71 -39.48 -27.01
CA LEU A 821 -2.15 -39.70 -25.63
C LEU A 821 -0.99 -39.88 -24.64
N CYS A 822 0.06 -40.65 -25.01
CA CYS A 822 1.21 -40.89 -24.13
C CYS A 822 2.49 -40.19 -24.59
N HIS A 823 2.48 -39.54 -25.76
CA HIS A 823 3.62 -38.88 -26.40
C HIS A 823 4.83 -39.78 -26.75
N ASN A 824 4.79 -41.07 -26.40
CA ASN A 824 5.80 -42.05 -26.82
C ASN A 824 5.66 -42.40 -28.31
N THR A 825 6.78 -42.74 -28.94
CA THR A 825 6.84 -43.19 -30.33
C THR A 825 6.16 -44.55 -30.51
N PHE A 826 5.78 -44.87 -31.74
CA PHE A 826 5.28 -46.20 -32.10
C PHE A 826 6.46 -47.14 -32.33
N SER A 827 6.68 -48.09 -31.41
CA SER A 827 7.65 -49.19 -31.57
C SER A 827 7.05 -50.39 -32.31
N GLU A 828 5.71 -50.50 -32.32
CA GLU A 828 4.95 -51.56 -32.97
C GLU A 828 3.99 -50.97 -34.02
N PRO A 829 3.70 -51.70 -35.11
CA PRO A 829 2.79 -51.23 -36.17
C PRO A 829 1.33 -51.09 -35.71
N ASP A 830 0.97 -51.71 -34.58
CA ASP A 830 -0.39 -51.76 -34.07
C ASP A 830 -0.80 -50.41 -33.44
N CYS A 831 -1.68 -49.68 -34.14
CA CYS A 831 -2.25 -48.43 -33.68
C CYS A 831 -3.77 -48.39 -33.91
N ALA A 832 -4.46 -47.65 -33.04
CA ALA A 832 -5.84 -47.24 -33.27
C ALA A 832 -5.84 -45.81 -33.84
N CYS A 833 -6.83 -45.48 -34.67
CA CYS A 833 -7.00 -44.12 -35.19
C CYS A 833 -8.17 -43.44 -34.49
N LEU A 834 -7.92 -42.28 -33.90
CA LEU A 834 -8.99 -41.40 -33.44
C LEU A 834 -9.74 -40.80 -34.64
N PRO A 835 -11.00 -40.34 -34.46
CA PRO A 835 -11.69 -39.54 -35.45
C PRO A 835 -10.79 -38.40 -35.94
N GLY A 836 -10.54 -38.31 -37.25
CA GLY A 836 -9.57 -37.38 -37.84
C GLY A 836 -8.27 -38.03 -38.35
N GLY A 837 -8.05 -39.32 -38.09
CA GLY A 837 -6.91 -40.06 -38.63
C GLY A 837 -5.61 -39.91 -37.83
N THR A 838 -5.70 -39.54 -36.55
CA THR A 838 -4.55 -39.47 -35.65
C THR A 838 -4.26 -40.86 -35.04
N PRO A 839 -3.06 -41.43 -35.26
CA PRO A 839 -2.69 -42.71 -34.67
C PRO A 839 -2.42 -42.55 -33.17
N VAL A 840 -2.84 -43.52 -32.39
CA VAL A 840 -2.64 -43.67 -30.94
C VAL A 840 -2.39 -45.15 -30.63
N HIS A 841 -1.60 -45.47 -29.60
CA HIS A 841 -1.42 -46.87 -29.21
C HIS A 841 -2.76 -47.48 -28.79
N ILE A 842 -2.97 -48.75 -29.12
CA ILE A 842 -4.19 -49.49 -28.75
C ILE A 842 -4.44 -49.40 -27.23
N ASN A 843 -3.37 -49.55 -26.43
CA ASN A 843 -3.46 -49.43 -24.97
C ASN A 843 -3.83 -48.02 -24.48
N CYS A 844 -3.46 -46.97 -25.22
CA CYS A 844 -3.84 -45.61 -24.86
C CYS A 844 -5.33 -45.37 -25.13
N VAL A 845 -5.88 -45.93 -26.22
CA VAL A 845 -7.32 -45.89 -26.50
C VAL A 845 -8.11 -46.69 -25.47
N ALA A 846 -7.64 -47.88 -25.09
CA ALA A 846 -8.28 -48.68 -24.06
C ALA A 846 -8.36 -47.94 -22.73
N LYS A 847 -7.29 -47.24 -22.33
CA LYS A 847 -7.31 -46.38 -21.12
C LYS A 847 -8.30 -45.23 -21.25
N LYS A 848 -8.33 -44.55 -22.41
CA LYS A 848 -9.30 -43.45 -22.64
C LYS A 848 -10.75 -43.92 -22.66
N ALA A 849 -11.01 -45.15 -23.11
CA ALA A 849 -12.35 -45.74 -23.10
C ALA A 849 -12.83 -46.10 -21.69
N LEU A 850 -11.90 -46.40 -20.77
CA LEU A 850 -12.19 -46.62 -19.35
C LEU A 850 -12.41 -45.30 -18.59
N ASP A 851 -11.75 -44.21 -19.02
CA ASP A 851 -11.90 -42.88 -18.41
C ASP A 851 -13.13 -42.11 -18.90
N LEU A 852 -13.82 -42.59 -19.95
CA LEU A 852 -15.10 -42.01 -20.34
C LEU A 852 -16.17 -42.48 -19.34
N PRO A 853 -16.79 -41.56 -18.58
CA PRO A 853 -17.94 -41.94 -17.79
C PRO A 853 -18.97 -42.50 -18.77
N HIS A 854 -19.54 -43.65 -18.40
CA HIS A 854 -20.72 -44.22 -19.05
C HIS A 854 -21.90 -43.25 -18.88
N GLU A 855 -21.86 -42.10 -19.55
CA GLU A 855 -22.97 -41.18 -19.67
C GLU A 855 -23.83 -41.63 -20.85
N ASN A 856 -25.01 -42.14 -20.49
CA ASN A 856 -26.23 -42.08 -21.29
C ASN A 856 -26.27 -42.97 -22.55
N ALA A 857 -26.36 -44.28 -22.32
CA ALA A 857 -27.05 -45.21 -23.22
C ALA A 857 -28.35 -45.71 -22.58
N HIS A 858 -29.15 -44.79 -22.00
CA HIS A 858 -30.55 -45.03 -21.67
C HIS A 858 -31.40 -43.87 -22.20
N HIS A 859 -31.31 -43.63 -23.50
CA HIS A 859 -32.34 -42.88 -24.20
C HIS A 859 -33.28 -43.85 -24.92
N SER A 860 -34.53 -43.80 -24.46
CA SER A 860 -35.74 -43.98 -25.24
C SER A 860 -35.94 -45.31 -25.97
N ASN A 861 -36.42 -46.30 -25.23
CA ASN A 861 -37.46 -47.19 -25.75
C ASN A 861 -38.83 -46.59 -25.38
N HIS A 862 -39.21 -45.54 -26.10
CA HIS A 862 -40.58 -45.05 -26.16
C HIS A 862 -40.97 -44.95 -27.63
N THR A 863 -41.47 -46.06 -28.16
CA THR A 863 -42.73 -46.14 -28.92
C THR A 863 -43.13 -47.61 -29.06
#